data_AF-A0A7R9FMU2-F1
#
_entry.id   AF-A0A7R9FMU2-F1
#
_cell.length_a   1.000
_cell.length_b   1.000
_cell.length_c   1.000
_cell.angle_alpha   90.00
_cell.angle_beta   90.00
_cell.angle_gamma   90.00
#
_symmetry.space_group_name_H-M   'P 1'
#
loop_
_entity.id
_entity.type
_entity.pdbx_description
1 polymer ?
#
loop_
_entity_poly.entity_id
_entity_poly.type
_entity_poly.pdbx_seq_one_letter_code
_entity_poly.pdbx_strand_id
1 'polypeptide(L)'
;MRWVLALLCATLCHLAAAKSTRGEVPGYLLMLFCFVSTLSIMGGLFIRGCVFLADKDFLIKQKEILRLFNKVHEPNRFKEQVEIGKIYEPSNNLNRYKVSPYTKEEWGEAGAKILPPVQAPHLNHLFPRIASRLSHRAATNPAPVKKLVRLCTNNSLLPRGKIFTLFNDKHRDEMVLLFESFLFSQDWETFYKTACWARDRINEAIHQEPLHLTNFAHTSERALRSKERVRSWSRRPGRKPGRSLNGQPDRHGDKQNGTIRNPEQRVAYLGEDIGLNSHHAHWHMDFPFWWKPEEYGVKKDRQGELFYYMHHQLIARFDLERLSNDLPFVKPLGWNQKIVDGFYPQTTYRVGGEFPARPDNFEFQDLQNIKIKDLMDYDRRIREAIHQQAVYTVNGDYYSLNDSTGINTLGQIMEPSCGSKHREYYGALHNYGHILLGQITDPKGKFDMPPGVMEHFETATRDPAFFRLHKHIDNLFKLHKDLLPPYSRDELEFPGVKIQDLSVDELTTYFEDFDIDLLNALDDTVDLDDMNIKARVRRLNHKPFAFHFTVESDKENLVAVRVFMGPKYDWFGQEIPLDEKRSYMVEIDKFVTKLNAGQTMFHRKSSESSVTIPDRETTKTLVAKVENAINGRASLTVNKDVRHCGYPDRLLLPKGKKGGLPFTLYAILTDYNKEKVRSRFMLCICLSHELNLRQGGFCQPFDFTFRLLAQIQQFPVTVDGGISRITSTGIWREAAP
;
A
#
# COMPACT_ATOMS: atom_id res chain seq x y z
N MET A 1 7.44 -29.06 22.73
CA MET A 1 8.79 -29.32 22.16
C MET A 1 9.84 -28.27 22.54
N ARG A 2 9.81 -27.01 22.05
CA ARG A 2 10.93 -26.04 22.30
C ARG A 2 11.34 -25.87 23.76
N TRP A 3 10.39 -25.75 24.69
CA TRP A 3 10.67 -25.68 26.14
C TRP A 3 11.31 -26.95 26.71
N VAL A 4 10.96 -28.13 26.20
CA VAL A 4 11.53 -29.42 26.62
C VAL A 4 12.98 -29.55 26.13
N LEU A 5 13.26 -29.11 24.90
CA LEU A 5 14.63 -29.03 24.36
C LEU A 5 15.50 -28.03 25.14
N ALA A 6 14.95 -26.87 25.51
CA ALA A 6 15.66 -25.88 26.32
C ALA A 6 15.98 -26.42 27.73
N LEU A 7 15.04 -27.10 28.39
CA LEU A 7 15.31 -27.78 29.66
C LEU A 7 16.39 -28.87 29.50
N LEU A 8 16.29 -29.73 28.49
CA LEU A 8 17.27 -30.78 28.23
C LEU A 8 18.69 -30.19 28.03
N CYS A 9 18.84 -29.13 27.23
CA CYS A 9 20.11 -28.43 27.08
C CYS A 9 20.63 -27.85 28.41
N ALA A 10 19.78 -27.17 29.20
CA ALA A 10 20.19 -26.61 30.48
C ALA A 10 20.64 -27.69 31.48
N THR A 11 19.91 -28.81 31.57
CA THR A 11 20.25 -29.94 32.43
C THR A 11 21.55 -30.63 31.98
N LEU A 12 21.75 -30.79 30.67
CA LEU A 12 22.98 -31.35 30.10
C LEU A 12 24.20 -30.44 30.31
N CYS A 13 24.03 -29.11 30.18
CA CYS A 13 25.08 -28.14 30.50
C CYS A 13 25.47 -28.18 31.99
N HIS A 14 24.50 -28.26 32.90
CA HIS A 14 24.81 -28.43 34.34
C HIS A 14 25.51 -29.75 34.65
N LEU A 15 25.10 -30.86 34.01
CA LEU A 15 25.77 -32.16 34.15
C LEU A 15 27.20 -32.17 33.58
N ALA A 16 27.45 -31.44 32.48
CA ALA A 16 28.79 -31.26 31.92
C ALA A 16 29.68 -30.41 32.84
N ALA A 17 29.17 -29.28 33.34
CA ALA A 17 29.88 -28.43 34.28
C ALA A 17 30.25 -29.16 35.58
N ALA A 18 29.35 -30.00 36.09
CA ALA A 18 29.58 -30.80 37.30
C ALA A 18 30.64 -31.91 37.15
N LYS A 19 30.97 -32.35 35.92
CA LYS A 19 31.99 -33.38 35.66
C LYS A 19 33.33 -32.83 35.15
N SER A 20 33.39 -31.57 34.72
CA SER A 20 34.63 -30.93 34.24
C SER A 20 35.74 -30.83 35.29
N THR A 21 35.46 -31.10 36.57
CA THR A 21 36.46 -31.12 37.67
C THR A 21 37.22 -32.44 37.79
N ARG A 22 36.92 -33.46 36.96
CA ARG A 22 37.60 -34.76 36.95
C ARG A 22 37.90 -35.30 35.55
N GLY A 23 38.69 -34.55 34.78
CA GLY A 23 39.69 -35.08 33.82
C GLY A 23 39.27 -35.85 32.57
N GLU A 24 38.07 -36.45 32.49
CA GLU A 24 37.68 -37.32 31.38
C GLU A 24 36.22 -37.07 30.92
N VAL A 25 36.05 -36.81 29.62
CA VAL A 25 34.72 -36.72 28.98
C VAL A 25 34.46 -38.01 28.19
N PRO A 26 33.46 -38.83 28.56
CA PRO A 26 33.17 -40.08 27.86
C PRO A 26 32.71 -39.84 26.41
N GLY A 27 33.19 -40.64 25.46
CA GLY A 27 32.94 -40.46 24.01
C GLY A 27 31.46 -40.42 23.59
N TYR A 28 30.55 -40.96 24.39
CA TYR A 28 29.10 -40.85 24.18
C TYR A 28 28.59 -39.39 24.26
N LEU A 29 29.22 -38.53 25.06
CA LEU A 29 28.88 -37.09 25.08
C LEU A 29 29.30 -36.39 23.78
N LEU A 30 30.43 -36.78 23.18
CA LEU A 30 30.85 -36.23 21.89
C LEU A 30 29.88 -36.63 20.77
N MET A 31 29.43 -37.89 20.73
CA MET A 31 28.40 -38.30 19.75
C MET A 31 27.09 -37.54 19.94
N LEU A 32 26.64 -37.31 21.18
CA LEU A 32 25.44 -36.50 21.42
C LEU A 32 25.61 -35.05 20.97
N PHE A 33 26.78 -34.45 21.19
CA PHE A 33 27.11 -33.10 20.70
C PHE A 33 27.12 -33.05 19.17
N CYS A 34 27.68 -34.05 18.48
CA CYS A 34 27.65 -34.14 17.02
C CYS A 34 26.23 -34.34 16.47
N PHE A 35 25.35 -35.05 17.19
CA PHE A 35 23.94 -35.23 16.78
C PHE A 35 23.12 -33.96 16.98
N VAL A 36 23.34 -33.22 18.07
CA VAL A 36 22.68 -31.92 18.34
C VAL A 36 23.22 -30.82 17.43
N SER A 37 24.51 -30.84 17.08
CA SER A 37 25.09 -29.86 16.15
C SER A 37 24.63 -30.12 14.70
N THR A 38 24.54 -31.38 14.24
CA THR A 38 23.96 -31.68 12.92
C THR A 38 22.47 -31.34 12.83
N LEU A 39 21.68 -31.56 13.90
CA LEU A 39 20.30 -31.07 13.99
C LEU A 39 20.20 -29.53 14.01
N SER A 40 21.20 -28.83 14.58
CA SER A 40 21.26 -27.36 14.57
C SER A 40 21.69 -26.80 13.21
N ILE A 41 22.61 -27.47 12.52
CA ILE A 41 23.08 -27.10 11.17
C ILE A 41 21.96 -27.33 10.14
N MET A 42 21.22 -28.44 10.23
CA MET A 42 20.01 -28.64 9.41
C MET A 42 18.84 -27.71 9.80
N GLY A 43 18.88 -27.11 10.99
CA GLY A 43 17.95 -26.05 11.40
C GLY A 43 18.36 -24.63 10.96
N GLY A 44 19.58 -24.45 10.44
CA GLY A 44 20.22 -23.13 10.27
C GLY A 44 20.08 -22.49 8.89
N LEU A 45 19.60 -23.20 7.86
CA LEU A 45 19.57 -22.70 6.47
C LEU A 45 18.19 -22.67 5.80
N PHE A 46 17.12 -22.74 6.57
CA PHE A 46 15.78 -22.38 6.09
C PHE A 46 15.20 -21.26 6.94
N ILE A 47 15.27 -20.03 6.40
CA ILE A 47 14.21 -19.05 6.65
C ILE A 47 12.96 -19.63 6.00
N ARG A 48 12.24 -20.46 6.76
CA ARG A 48 10.88 -20.84 6.39
C ARG A 48 10.05 -19.57 6.44
N GLY A 49 9.77 -18.99 5.27
CA GLY A 49 8.59 -18.14 5.10
C GLY A 49 7.39 -18.88 5.71
N CYS A 50 6.46 -18.14 6.28
CA CYS A 50 5.36 -18.66 7.10
C CYS A 50 4.24 -19.27 6.23
N VAL A 51 4.67 -20.27 5.45
CA VAL A 51 3.95 -21.11 4.52
C VAL A 51 3.42 -22.31 5.31
N PHE A 52 2.11 -22.34 5.54
CA PHE A 52 1.44 -23.41 6.28
C PHE A 52 0.30 -24.00 5.43
N LEU A 53 0.00 -25.28 5.65
CA LEU A 53 -1.19 -25.90 5.09
C LEU A 53 -2.42 -25.32 5.80
N ALA A 54 -3.40 -24.83 5.05
CA ALA A 54 -4.66 -24.37 5.60
C ALA A 54 -5.40 -25.53 6.26
N ASP A 55 -5.71 -25.38 7.55
CA ASP A 55 -6.57 -26.33 8.25
C ASP A 55 -8.05 -26.09 7.91
N LYS A 56 -8.91 -26.99 8.40
CA LYS A 56 -10.35 -26.95 8.12
C LYS A 56 -11.03 -25.70 8.68
N ASP A 57 -10.57 -25.18 9.82
CA ASP A 57 -11.16 -24.01 10.48
C ASP A 57 -10.83 -22.73 9.68
N PHE A 58 -9.58 -22.55 9.29
CA PHE A 58 -9.16 -21.51 8.35
C PHE A 58 -9.97 -21.53 7.05
N LEU A 59 -10.16 -22.71 6.46
CA LEU A 59 -10.90 -22.85 5.20
C LEU A 59 -12.38 -22.48 5.33
N ILE A 60 -13.01 -22.79 6.46
CA ILE A 60 -14.39 -22.39 6.75
C ILE A 60 -14.47 -20.86 6.89
N LYS A 61 -13.65 -20.25 7.77
CA LYS A 61 -13.56 -18.78 7.93
C LYS A 61 -13.32 -18.07 6.60
N GLN A 62 -12.44 -18.61 5.78
CA GLN A 62 -12.12 -18.09 4.45
C GLN A 62 -13.34 -18.13 3.51
N LYS A 63 -14.12 -19.22 3.51
CA LYS A 63 -15.35 -19.35 2.74
C LYS A 63 -16.42 -18.37 3.22
N GLU A 64 -16.56 -18.19 4.53
CA GLU A 64 -17.48 -17.23 5.15
C GLU A 64 -17.19 -15.78 4.72
N ILE A 65 -15.92 -15.38 4.68
CA ILE A 65 -15.48 -14.07 4.17
C ILE A 65 -15.80 -13.90 2.69
N LEU A 66 -15.45 -14.89 1.85
CA LEU A 66 -15.65 -14.80 0.39
C LEU A 66 -17.14 -14.70 0.03
N ARG A 67 -18.02 -15.34 0.81
CA ARG A 67 -19.48 -15.20 0.69
C ARG A 67 -19.96 -13.77 0.95
N LEU A 68 -19.42 -13.07 1.95
CA LEU A 68 -19.79 -11.68 2.24
C LEU A 68 -19.41 -10.72 1.10
N PHE A 69 -18.34 -11.02 0.35
CA PHE A 69 -17.90 -10.25 -0.82
C PHE A 69 -18.65 -10.56 -2.13
N ASN A 70 -19.51 -11.59 -2.17
CA ASN A 70 -20.31 -11.90 -3.35
C ASN A 70 -21.40 -10.84 -3.56
N LYS A 71 -21.46 -10.28 -4.79
CA LYS A 71 -22.55 -9.41 -5.29
C LYS A 71 -23.04 -8.39 -4.25
N VAL A 72 -22.10 -7.61 -3.69
CA VAL A 72 -22.35 -6.74 -2.52
C VAL A 72 -23.44 -5.68 -2.69
N HIS A 73 -23.74 -5.30 -3.93
CA HIS A 73 -24.81 -4.36 -4.27
C HIS A 73 -26.20 -4.99 -4.09
N GLU A 74 -26.31 -6.31 -4.28
CA GLU A 74 -27.55 -7.07 -4.10
C GLU A 74 -27.74 -7.51 -2.62
N PRO A 75 -28.98 -7.85 -2.21
CA PRO A 75 -29.22 -8.55 -0.95
C PRO A 75 -28.40 -9.84 -0.87
N ASN A 76 -27.95 -10.22 0.33
CA ASN A 76 -27.12 -11.41 0.49
C ASN A 76 -27.87 -12.68 0.04
N ARG A 77 -27.29 -13.40 -0.95
CA ARG A 77 -27.87 -14.63 -1.53
C ARG A 77 -27.69 -15.85 -0.61
N PHE A 78 -26.79 -15.81 0.37
CA PHE A 78 -26.53 -16.94 1.27
C PHE A 78 -27.49 -16.95 2.47
N LYS A 79 -28.56 -17.76 2.37
CA LYS A 79 -29.63 -17.88 3.39
C LYS A 79 -29.11 -18.00 4.83
N GLU A 80 -28.03 -18.75 5.04
CA GLU A 80 -27.35 -18.89 6.34
C GLU A 80 -26.86 -17.54 6.91
N GLN A 81 -26.19 -16.72 6.09
CA GLN A 81 -25.71 -15.40 6.50
C GLN A 81 -26.84 -14.39 6.67
N VAL A 82 -27.89 -14.48 5.83
CA VAL A 82 -29.12 -13.69 5.98
C VAL A 82 -29.78 -13.99 7.32
N GLU A 83 -29.91 -15.26 7.69
CA GLU A 83 -30.57 -15.65 8.94
C GLU A 83 -29.74 -15.27 10.17
N ILE A 84 -28.41 -15.46 10.11
CA ILE A 84 -27.49 -14.89 11.12
C ILE A 84 -27.69 -13.38 11.24
N GLY A 85 -27.75 -12.66 10.12
CA GLY A 85 -27.93 -11.21 10.08
C GLY A 85 -29.30 -10.74 10.56
N LYS A 86 -30.34 -11.59 10.57
CA LYS A 86 -31.66 -11.30 11.14
C LYS A 86 -31.71 -11.56 12.64
N ILE A 87 -31.16 -12.68 13.09
CA ILE A 87 -31.24 -13.14 14.49
C ILE A 87 -30.23 -12.40 15.39
N TYR A 88 -29.02 -12.14 14.89
CA TYR A 88 -27.98 -11.50 15.68
C TYR A 88 -28.22 -10.00 15.81
N GLU A 89 -28.36 -9.53 17.04
CA GLU A 89 -28.48 -8.11 17.36
C GLU A 89 -27.24 -7.65 18.15
N PRO A 90 -26.34 -6.83 17.56
CA PRO A 90 -25.11 -6.40 18.23
C PRO A 90 -25.36 -5.66 19.55
N SER A 91 -26.47 -4.91 19.66
CA SER A 91 -26.82 -4.19 20.90
C SER A 91 -27.19 -5.09 22.08
N ASN A 92 -27.55 -6.35 21.83
CA ASN A 92 -27.78 -7.36 22.87
C ASN A 92 -26.50 -8.13 23.25
N ASN A 93 -25.40 -7.91 22.51
CA ASN A 93 -24.14 -8.65 22.62
C ASN A 93 -22.95 -7.75 22.98
N LEU A 94 -23.19 -6.56 23.56
CA LEU A 94 -22.15 -5.57 23.88
C LEU A 94 -21.00 -6.14 24.75
N ASN A 95 -21.30 -7.11 25.62
CA ASN A 95 -20.29 -7.81 26.42
C ASN A 95 -19.28 -8.64 25.60
N ARG A 96 -19.54 -8.93 24.32
CA ARG A 96 -18.64 -9.62 23.39
C ARG A 96 -17.72 -8.67 22.59
N TYR A 97 -17.73 -7.38 22.93
CA TYR A 97 -16.85 -6.38 22.34
C TYR A 97 -15.84 -5.87 23.39
N LYS A 98 -14.64 -5.56 22.94
CA LYS A 98 -13.59 -4.89 23.71
C LYS A 98 -14.00 -3.43 23.88
N VAL A 99 -13.64 -2.84 25.02
CA VAL A 99 -13.81 -1.39 25.22
C VAL A 99 -12.62 -0.68 24.58
N SER A 100 -12.86 0.33 23.76
CA SER A 100 -11.77 1.16 23.22
C SER A 100 -11.04 1.86 24.38
N PRO A 101 -9.70 1.77 24.45
CA PRO A 101 -8.92 2.31 25.57
C PRO A 101 -9.04 3.84 25.69
N TYR A 102 -9.45 4.52 24.62
CA TYR A 102 -9.46 5.98 24.49
C TYR A 102 -10.77 6.67 24.88
N THR A 103 -11.80 5.89 25.24
CA THR A 103 -13.11 6.41 25.71
C THR A 103 -13.04 7.28 26.97
N LYS A 104 -11.86 7.42 27.61
CA LYS A 104 -11.63 8.27 28.78
C LYS A 104 -11.55 9.77 28.48
N GLU A 105 -11.03 10.19 27.31
CA GLU A 105 -10.65 11.60 27.09
C GLU A 105 -11.80 12.45 26.50
N GLU A 106 -12.48 11.98 25.45
CA GLU A 106 -13.58 12.73 24.81
C GLU A 106 -14.72 13.12 25.77
N TRP A 107 -15.00 12.29 26.79
CA TRP A 107 -16.03 12.57 27.80
C TRP A 107 -15.49 13.23 29.07
N GLY A 108 -14.16 13.31 29.23
CA GLY A 108 -13.51 13.99 30.35
C GLY A 108 -13.43 15.50 30.15
N GLU A 109 -12.96 15.94 28.98
CA GLU A 109 -12.70 17.38 28.74
C GLU A 109 -13.83 18.11 28.01
N ALA A 110 -14.45 17.50 26.99
CA ALA A 110 -15.54 18.16 26.27
C ALA A 110 -16.80 18.30 27.14
N GLY A 111 -17.10 17.29 27.97
CA GLY A 111 -18.22 17.32 28.91
C GLY A 111 -18.09 18.42 29.99
N ALA A 112 -16.86 18.80 30.34
CA ALA A 112 -16.60 19.87 31.31
C ALA A 112 -16.77 21.29 30.73
N LYS A 113 -16.67 21.45 29.40
CA LYS A 113 -16.77 22.75 28.71
C LYS A 113 -18.18 23.07 28.15
N ILE A 114 -19.10 22.10 28.13
CA ILE A 114 -20.43 22.25 27.49
C ILE A 114 -21.57 22.53 28.49
N LEU A 115 -21.34 22.38 29.80
CA LEU A 115 -22.33 22.75 30.82
C LEU A 115 -22.18 24.24 31.21
N PRO A 116 -23.24 25.08 31.12
CA PRO A 116 -23.19 26.43 31.65
C PRO A 116 -22.97 26.38 33.18
N PRO A 117 -22.29 27.39 33.76
CA PRO A 117 -22.00 27.41 35.19
C PRO A 117 -23.31 27.41 36.00
N VAL A 118 -23.56 26.30 36.71
CA VAL A 118 -24.75 26.17 37.56
C VAL A 118 -24.64 27.14 38.74
N GLN A 119 -25.63 28.01 38.90
CA GLN A 119 -25.68 29.03 39.95
C GLN A 119 -26.00 28.45 41.36
N ALA A 120 -25.47 27.27 41.68
CA ALA A 120 -25.78 26.52 42.90
C ALA A 120 -24.50 25.93 43.54
N PRO A 121 -23.74 26.71 44.32
CA PRO A 121 -22.47 26.28 44.93
C PRO A 121 -22.58 25.00 45.77
N HIS A 122 -23.75 24.74 46.34
CA HIS A 122 -24.02 23.55 47.15
C HIS A 122 -23.96 22.23 46.36
N LEU A 123 -24.04 22.23 45.02
CA LEU A 123 -23.96 21.02 44.19
C LEU A 123 -22.52 20.66 43.76
N ASN A 124 -21.52 21.50 44.02
CA ASN A 124 -20.14 21.30 43.57
C ASN A 124 -19.51 19.98 44.06
N HIS A 125 -19.95 19.45 45.20
CA HIS A 125 -19.49 18.18 45.75
C HIS A 125 -19.99 16.93 44.98
N LEU A 126 -21.01 17.07 44.13
CA LEU A 126 -21.53 15.99 43.28
C LEU A 126 -20.76 15.87 41.96
N PHE A 127 -20.17 16.95 41.45
CA PHE A 127 -19.48 16.95 40.16
C PHE A 127 -18.32 15.93 40.07
N PRO A 128 -17.40 15.80 41.05
CA PRO A 128 -16.36 14.77 41.00
C PRO A 128 -16.91 13.34 41.03
N ARG A 129 -18.05 13.11 41.69
CA ARG A 129 -18.74 11.80 41.74
C ARG A 129 -19.52 11.49 40.47
N ILE A 130 -20.04 12.50 39.79
CA ILE A 130 -20.70 12.36 38.48
C ILE A 130 -19.64 12.17 37.39
N ALA A 131 -18.58 12.98 37.36
CA ALA A 131 -17.46 12.85 36.44
C ALA A 131 -16.77 11.48 36.58
N SER A 132 -16.51 11.01 37.80
CA SER A 132 -15.95 9.66 38.00
C SER A 132 -16.90 8.56 37.56
N ARG A 133 -18.21 8.65 37.85
CA ARG A 133 -19.22 7.70 37.34
C ARG A 133 -19.38 7.73 35.81
N LEU A 134 -19.24 8.89 35.18
CA LEU A 134 -19.28 9.04 33.72
C LEU A 134 -18.01 8.49 33.06
N SER A 135 -16.83 8.81 33.59
CA SER A 135 -15.55 8.23 33.17
C SER A 135 -15.54 6.70 33.31
N HIS A 136 -16.05 6.18 34.44
CA HIS A 136 -16.14 4.74 34.70
C HIS A 136 -17.19 4.03 33.81
N ARG A 137 -18.24 4.74 33.37
CA ARG A 137 -19.22 4.27 32.35
C ARG A 137 -18.69 4.35 30.92
N ALA A 138 -17.85 5.34 30.61
CA ALA A 138 -17.20 5.44 29.31
C ALA A 138 -16.17 4.31 29.13
N ALA A 139 -15.30 4.12 30.13
CA ALA A 139 -14.28 3.07 30.19
C ALA A 139 -14.82 1.62 30.35
N THR A 140 -16.14 1.40 30.25
CA THR A 140 -16.78 0.07 30.32
C THR A 140 -17.76 -0.21 29.17
N ASN A 141 -17.90 0.71 28.20
CA ASN A 141 -18.93 0.64 27.17
C ASN A 141 -18.30 0.51 25.77
N PRO A 142 -18.66 -0.50 24.95
CA PRO A 142 -18.21 -0.62 23.57
C PRO A 142 -18.95 0.41 22.69
N ALA A 143 -18.52 1.66 22.82
CA ALA A 143 -19.15 2.83 22.20
C ALA A 143 -19.29 2.73 20.67
N PRO A 144 -18.31 2.17 19.90
CA PRO A 144 -18.43 2.07 18.44
C PRO A 144 -19.66 1.26 17.99
N VAL A 145 -19.78 0.00 18.40
CA VAL A 145 -20.93 -0.84 18.00
C VAL A 145 -22.26 -0.30 18.52
N LYS A 146 -22.29 0.30 19.72
CA LYS A 146 -23.50 0.93 20.26
C LYS A 146 -23.94 2.15 19.45
N LYS A 147 -22.99 2.98 19.00
CA LYS A 147 -23.24 4.14 18.10
C LYS A 147 -23.64 3.64 16.71
N LEU A 148 -23.01 2.58 16.20
CA LEU A 148 -23.32 1.95 14.91
C LEU A 148 -24.78 1.46 14.86
N VAL A 149 -25.20 0.64 15.83
CA VAL A 149 -26.59 0.16 15.92
C VAL A 149 -27.55 1.33 16.00
N ARG A 150 -27.31 2.32 16.88
CA ARG A 150 -28.17 3.51 17.01
C ARG A 150 -28.33 4.27 15.69
N LEU A 151 -27.25 4.51 14.96
CA LEU A 151 -27.30 5.22 13.68
C LEU A 151 -28.00 4.39 12.59
N CYS A 152 -27.82 3.06 12.62
CA CYS A 152 -28.51 2.13 11.73
C CYS A 152 -30.02 2.09 11.99
N THR A 153 -30.45 1.91 13.25
CA THR A 153 -31.87 1.90 13.65
C THR A 153 -32.56 3.22 13.33
N ASN A 154 -31.84 4.34 13.43
CA ASN A 154 -32.36 5.68 13.14
C ASN A 154 -32.22 6.07 11.64
N ASN A 155 -31.88 5.14 10.73
CA ASN A 155 -31.66 5.41 9.30
C ASN A 155 -30.74 6.64 9.03
N SER A 156 -29.74 6.85 9.88
CA SER A 156 -28.89 8.06 9.88
C SER A 156 -27.54 7.86 9.17
N LEU A 157 -27.20 6.60 8.85
CA LEU A 157 -26.05 6.22 8.01
C LEU A 157 -26.33 6.53 6.53
N LEU A 158 -25.28 6.56 5.71
CA LEU A 158 -25.36 6.59 4.25
C LEU A 158 -26.22 5.41 3.75
N PRO A 159 -27.32 5.67 3.00
CA PRO A 159 -28.14 4.59 2.47
C PRO A 159 -27.38 3.67 1.50
N ARG A 160 -27.84 2.42 1.38
CA ARG A 160 -27.40 1.49 0.32
C ARG A 160 -27.67 2.07 -1.07
N GLY A 161 -26.81 1.74 -2.03
CA GLY A 161 -26.89 2.27 -3.40
C GLY A 161 -26.57 3.78 -3.53
N LYS A 162 -26.02 4.42 -2.50
CA LYS A 162 -25.45 5.78 -2.60
C LYS A 162 -23.92 5.71 -2.74
N ILE A 163 -23.35 6.71 -3.40
CA ILE A 163 -21.89 6.78 -3.61
C ILE A 163 -21.18 7.04 -2.29
N PHE A 164 -20.32 6.10 -1.90
CA PHE A 164 -19.33 6.27 -0.84
C PHE A 164 -18.02 6.80 -1.44
N THR A 165 -17.39 7.75 -0.75
CA THR A 165 -15.99 8.16 -0.94
C THR A 165 -15.36 8.38 0.44
N LEU A 166 -14.10 7.97 0.60
CA LEU A 166 -13.33 8.14 1.84
C LEU A 166 -12.94 9.62 2.10
N PHE A 167 -12.98 10.45 1.06
CA PHE A 167 -12.66 11.87 1.16
C PHE A 167 -13.81 12.71 1.73
N ASN A 168 -15.04 12.18 1.76
CA ASN A 168 -16.14 12.78 2.51
C ASN A 168 -16.04 12.39 4.00
N ASP A 169 -16.02 13.39 4.88
CA ASP A 169 -15.81 13.18 6.31
C ASP A 169 -16.90 12.33 6.96
N LYS A 170 -18.18 12.58 6.66
CA LYS A 170 -19.29 11.78 7.21
C LYS A 170 -19.21 10.32 6.76
N HIS A 171 -18.97 10.09 5.46
CA HIS A 171 -18.83 8.74 4.91
C HIS A 171 -17.67 7.99 5.56
N ARG A 172 -16.53 8.66 5.74
CA ARG A 172 -15.35 8.09 6.40
C ARG A 172 -15.62 7.77 7.87
N ASP A 173 -16.28 8.64 8.61
CA ASP A 173 -16.60 8.41 10.02
C ASP A 173 -17.53 7.20 10.20
N GLU A 174 -18.51 7.01 9.30
CA GLU A 174 -19.38 5.83 9.29
C GLU A 174 -18.62 4.53 8.95
N MET A 175 -17.65 4.60 8.04
CA MET A 175 -16.75 3.49 7.70
C MET A 175 -15.81 3.13 8.86
N VAL A 176 -15.17 4.14 9.48
CA VAL A 176 -14.32 3.96 10.67
C VAL A 176 -15.14 3.37 11.82
N LEU A 177 -16.39 3.79 12.00
CA LEU A 177 -17.28 3.25 13.04
C LEU A 177 -17.59 1.75 12.85
N LEU A 178 -17.79 1.29 11.61
CA LEU A 178 -17.94 -0.13 11.31
C LEU A 178 -16.62 -0.89 11.47
N PHE A 179 -15.49 -0.31 11.04
CA PHE A 179 -14.15 -0.83 11.26
C PHE A 179 -13.84 -1.03 12.74
N GLU A 180 -14.13 -0.05 13.59
CA GLU A 180 -13.95 -0.16 15.05
C GLU A 180 -14.88 -1.23 15.65
N SER A 181 -16.12 -1.33 15.17
CA SER A 181 -17.05 -2.38 15.61
C SER A 181 -16.54 -3.79 15.27
N PHE A 182 -15.90 -3.95 14.12
CA PHE A 182 -15.21 -5.19 13.74
C PHE A 182 -13.92 -5.40 14.55
N LEU A 183 -13.02 -4.40 14.64
CA LEU A 183 -11.72 -4.45 15.33
C LEU A 183 -11.82 -4.69 16.84
N PHE A 184 -12.93 -4.26 17.44
CA PHE A 184 -13.20 -4.47 18.86
C PHE A 184 -14.10 -5.68 19.12
N SER A 185 -14.39 -6.55 18.14
CA SER A 185 -14.97 -7.87 18.46
C SER A 185 -14.02 -8.67 19.37
N GLN A 186 -14.52 -9.51 20.28
CA GLN A 186 -13.63 -10.33 21.13
C GLN A 186 -13.13 -11.59 20.42
N ASP A 187 -13.93 -12.13 19.50
CA ASP A 187 -13.69 -13.41 18.82
C ASP A 187 -14.22 -13.41 17.36
N TRP A 188 -13.90 -14.47 16.62
CA TRP A 188 -14.33 -14.68 15.22
C TRP A 188 -15.85 -14.64 15.08
N GLU A 189 -16.57 -15.31 15.98
CA GLU A 189 -18.02 -15.47 15.91
C GLU A 189 -18.73 -14.11 16.01
N THR A 190 -18.29 -13.26 16.94
CA THR A 190 -18.80 -11.90 17.13
C THR A 190 -18.53 -11.04 15.89
N PHE A 191 -17.30 -11.07 15.38
CA PHE A 191 -16.93 -10.37 14.15
C PHE A 191 -17.79 -10.78 12.96
N TYR A 192 -17.88 -12.10 12.70
CA TYR A 192 -18.62 -12.64 11.56
C TYR A 192 -20.12 -12.36 11.66
N LYS A 193 -20.73 -12.53 12.84
CA LYS A 193 -22.15 -12.22 13.06
C LYS A 193 -22.44 -10.72 12.87
N THR A 194 -21.53 -9.85 13.30
CA THR A 194 -21.63 -8.39 13.04
C THR A 194 -21.51 -8.06 11.55
N ALA A 195 -20.59 -8.72 10.84
CA ALA A 195 -20.42 -8.55 9.41
C ALA A 195 -21.65 -9.02 8.62
N CYS A 196 -22.29 -10.13 9.02
CA CYS A 196 -23.57 -10.60 8.47
C CYS A 196 -24.71 -9.62 8.78
N TRP A 197 -24.83 -9.12 10.01
CA TRP A 197 -25.84 -8.10 10.38
C TRP A 197 -25.69 -6.81 9.57
N ALA A 198 -24.46 -6.36 9.32
CA ALA A 198 -24.18 -5.14 8.57
C ALA A 198 -24.39 -5.28 7.05
N ARG A 199 -24.18 -6.48 6.48
CA ARG A 199 -24.10 -6.75 5.02
C ARG A 199 -25.29 -6.25 4.18
N ASP A 200 -26.49 -6.29 4.74
CA ASP A 200 -27.72 -5.85 4.05
C ASP A 200 -28.34 -4.57 4.66
N ARG A 201 -27.76 -4.04 5.74
CA ARG A 201 -28.25 -2.83 6.45
C ARG A 201 -27.43 -1.57 6.15
N ILE A 202 -26.13 -1.74 5.93
CA ILE A 202 -25.18 -0.64 5.71
C ILE A 202 -24.87 -0.54 4.21
N ASN A 203 -24.52 0.66 3.76
CA ASN A 203 -24.00 0.91 2.41
C ASN A 203 -22.90 -0.10 2.04
N GLU A 204 -23.00 -0.66 0.84
CA GLU A 204 -22.17 -1.79 0.41
C GLU A 204 -20.66 -1.49 0.38
N ALA A 205 -20.28 -0.24 0.11
CA ALA A 205 -18.89 0.19 0.12
C ALA A 205 -18.39 0.43 1.55
N ILE A 206 -19.23 1.04 2.40
CA ILE A 206 -18.96 1.18 3.84
C ILE A 206 -18.83 -0.20 4.49
N HIS A 207 -19.52 -1.24 3.99
CA HIS A 207 -19.35 -2.62 4.46
C HIS A 207 -18.06 -3.28 3.97
N GLN A 208 -17.76 -3.17 2.67
CA GLN A 208 -16.58 -3.81 2.07
C GLN A 208 -15.24 -3.26 2.56
N GLU A 209 -15.11 -1.95 2.79
CA GLU A 209 -13.84 -1.31 3.14
C GLU A 209 -13.30 -1.81 4.51
N PRO A 210 -14.06 -1.76 5.62
CA PRO A 210 -13.70 -2.35 6.89
C PRO A 210 -13.48 -3.87 6.80
N LEU A 211 -14.30 -4.58 6.02
CA LEU A 211 -14.18 -6.03 5.89
C LEU A 211 -12.85 -6.43 5.24
N HIS A 212 -12.31 -5.62 4.33
CA HIS A 212 -10.93 -5.79 3.89
C HIS A 212 -9.95 -5.54 5.04
N LEU A 213 -10.09 -4.42 5.77
CA LEU A 213 -9.14 -3.95 6.78
C LEU A 213 -9.06 -4.83 8.04
N THR A 214 -10.18 -5.28 8.61
CA THR A 214 -10.18 -6.02 9.89
C THR A 214 -9.72 -7.46 9.76
N ASN A 215 -9.81 -8.04 8.55
CA ASN A 215 -9.15 -9.31 8.21
C ASN A 215 -7.61 -9.25 8.35
N PHE A 216 -7.02 -8.06 8.59
CA PHE A 216 -5.58 -7.89 8.91
C PHE A 216 -5.28 -7.76 10.39
N ALA A 217 -6.27 -7.41 11.22
CA ALA A 217 -6.06 -7.01 12.60
C ALA A 217 -6.43 -8.11 13.61
N HIS A 218 -7.33 -9.02 13.26
CA HIS A 218 -8.06 -9.78 14.27
C HIS A 218 -7.59 -11.22 14.56
N THR A 219 -6.69 -11.77 13.76
CA THR A 219 -6.32 -13.18 13.82
C THR A 219 -4.83 -13.43 13.64
N SER A 220 -4.32 -14.44 14.35
CA SER A 220 -3.06 -15.14 14.07
C SER A 220 -3.06 -15.88 12.71
N GLU A 221 -4.16 -15.79 11.97
CA GLU A 221 -4.52 -16.47 10.73
C GLU A 221 -4.95 -15.42 9.70
N ARG A 222 -4.00 -14.89 8.92
CA ARG A 222 -4.29 -13.94 7.83
C ARG A 222 -5.13 -14.65 6.76
N ALA A 223 -6.38 -14.23 6.58
CA ALA A 223 -7.22 -14.71 5.49
C ALA A 223 -6.64 -14.30 4.12
N LEU A 224 -6.78 -15.17 3.11
CA LEU A 224 -6.47 -14.87 1.72
C LEU A 224 -7.50 -13.85 1.20
N ARG A 225 -7.07 -12.65 0.83
CA ARG A 225 -7.94 -11.70 0.10
C ARG A 225 -8.31 -12.30 -1.26
N SER A 226 -9.57 -12.19 -1.67
CA SER A 226 -9.90 -11.99 -3.08
C SER A 226 -9.32 -10.65 -3.51
N LYS A 227 -8.18 -10.66 -4.20
CA LYS A 227 -7.36 -9.46 -4.41
C LYS A 227 -7.91 -8.52 -5.50
N GLU A 228 -8.97 -8.90 -6.19
CA GLU A 228 -9.56 -8.17 -7.31
C GLU A 228 -10.54 -7.08 -6.81
N ARG A 229 -10.01 -5.90 -6.44
CA ARG A 229 -10.84 -4.69 -6.26
C ARG A 229 -11.08 -4.01 -7.61
N VAL A 230 -11.64 -4.77 -8.56
CA VAL A 230 -12.36 -4.16 -9.67
C VAL A 230 -13.76 -3.87 -9.15
N ARG A 231 -13.93 -2.69 -8.52
CA ARG A 231 -15.22 -2.00 -8.68
C ARG A 231 -15.34 -1.81 -10.18
N SER A 232 -16.19 -2.61 -10.82
CA SER A 232 -16.39 -2.50 -12.25
C SER A 232 -17.26 -1.29 -12.52
N TRP A 233 -16.61 -0.13 -12.49
CA TRP A 233 -17.12 1.09 -13.05
C TRP A 233 -17.24 0.86 -14.55
N SER A 234 -18.45 0.51 -15.00
CA SER A 234 -18.68 0.07 -16.36
C SER A 234 -18.37 1.20 -17.34
N ARG A 235 -17.65 0.89 -18.42
CA ARG A 235 -17.59 1.75 -19.61
C ARG A 235 -18.93 1.65 -20.33
N ARG A 236 -19.83 2.59 -20.06
CA ARG A 236 -21.14 2.83 -20.71
C ARG A 236 -22.13 1.64 -20.73
N PRO A 237 -23.35 1.79 -20.17
CA PRO A 237 -24.44 0.78 -20.28
C PRO A 237 -25.03 0.58 -21.70
N GLY A 238 -24.37 1.06 -22.76
CA GLY A 238 -24.95 1.22 -24.11
C GLY A 238 -25.05 -0.05 -24.95
N ARG A 239 -24.40 -1.15 -24.55
CA ARG A 239 -24.62 -2.48 -25.14
C ARG A 239 -24.95 -3.46 -24.03
N LYS A 240 -26.17 -4.01 -24.08
CA LYS A 240 -26.50 -5.21 -23.30
C LYS A 240 -25.51 -6.32 -23.72
N PRO A 241 -24.81 -6.99 -22.80
CA PRO A 241 -24.04 -8.18 -23.14
C PRO A 241 -25.00 -9.19 -23.80
N GLY A 242 -24.54 -9.82 -24.87
CA GLY A 242 -25.37 -10.79 -25.58
C GLY A 242 -25.56 -12.02 -24.70
N ARG A 243 -26.72 -12.68 -24.77
CA ARG A 243 -26.78 -14.06 -24.26
C ARG A 243 -25.74 -14.86 -25.03
N SER A 244 -24.73 -15.38 -24.33
CA SER A 244 -23.82 -16.35 -24.92
C SER A 244 -24.62 -17.58 -25.31
N LEU A 245 -24.79 -17.79 -26.61
CA LEU A 245 -25.65 -18.86 -27.14
C LEU A 245 -25.03 -20.27 -26.94
N ASN A 246 -23.72 -20.36 -26.65
CA ASN A 246 -22.95 -21.61 -26.68
C ASN A 246 -22.01 -21.81 -25.46
N GLY A 247 -22.24 -21.17 -24.32
CA GLY A 247 -21.45 -21.38 -23.09
C GLY A 247 -20.00 -20.85 -23.09
N GLN A 248 -19.52 -20.29 -24.20
CA GLN A 248 -18.29 -19.49 -24.25
C GLN A 248 -18.48 -18.18 -23.47
N PRO A 249 -17.47 -17.65 -22.76
CA PRO A 249 -17.59 -16.33 -22.13
C PRO A 249 -17.76 -15.24 -23.19
N ASP A 250 -18.75 -14.36 -23.01
CA ASP A 250 -18.84 -13.15 -23.84
C ASP A 250 -17.64 -12.26 -23.50
N ARG A 251 -16.86 -11.92 -24.52
CA ARG A 251 -15.61 -11.17 -24.41
C ARG A 251 -15.77 -9.83 -25.10
N HIS A 252 -15.67 -8.77 -24.33
CA HIS A 252 -15.67 -7.41 -24.88
C HIS A 252 -14.24 -6.86 -24.88
N GLY A 253 -13.75 -6.45 -26.05
CA GLY A 253 -12.44 -5.84 -26.22
C GLY A 253 -12.43 -4.41 -25.71
N ASP A 254 -11.64 -4.16 -24.68
CA ASP A 254 -11.62 -2.89 -23.95
C ASP A 254 -10.53 -1.97 -24.53
N LYS A 255 -10.93 -0.78 -25.00
CA LYS A 255 -10.03 0.22 -25.59
C LYS A 255 -9.76 1.33 -24.59
N GLN A 256 -8.49 1.72 -24.44
CA GLN A 256 -8.06 2.82 -23.56
C GLN A 256 -8.78 4.14 -23.89
N ASN A 257 -9.07 4.95 -22.86
CA ASN A 257 -9.88 6.16 -23.01
C ASN A 257 -9.21 7.22 -23.88
N GLY A 258 -10.02 8.08 -24.49
CA GLY A 258 -9.56 9.30 -25.16
C GLY A 258 -9.31 9.15 -26.66
N THR A 259 -8.46 10.02 -27.20
CA THR A 259 -8.15 10.11 -28.63
C THR A 259 -6.67 10.41 -28.83
N ILE A 260 -6.08 9.94 -29.94
CA ILE A 260 -4.67 10.10 -30.29
C ILE A 260 -4.21 11.56 -30.40
N ARG A 261 -5.17 12.51 -30.39
CA ARG A 261 -4.94 13.95 -30.34
C ARG A 261 -4.53 14.46 -28.95
N ASN A 262 -4.85 13.74 -27.87
CA ASN A 262 -4.37 14.03 -26.52
C ASN A 262 -3.07 13.23 -26.28
N PRO A 263 -1.91 13.88 -26.09
CA PRO A 263 -0.64 13.19 -25.85
C PRO A 263 -0.65 12.29 -24.60
N GLU A 264 -1.42 12.64 -23.56
CA GLU A 264 -1.53 11.85 -22.33
C GLU A 264 -2.17 10.47 -22.57
N GLN A 265 -2.95 10.28 -23.65
CA GLN A 265 -3.47 8.95 -24.01
C GLN A 265 -2.32 7.94 -24.24
N ARG A 266 -1.15 8.39 -24.69
CA ARG A 266 -0.03 7.48 -24.98
C ARG A 266 0.48 6.74 -23.75
N VAL A 267 0.26 7.27 -22.55
CA VAL A 267 0.63 6.66 -21.25
C VAL A 267 -0.58 6.15 -20.47
N ALA A 268 -1.79 6.19 -21.05
CA ALA A 268 -3.02 5.72 -20.40
C ALA A 268 -2.96 4.23 -20.00
N TYR A 269 -2.19 3.41 -20.72
CA TYR A 269 -1.97 2.00 -20.34
C TYR A 269 -1.36 1.81 -18.95
N LEU A 270 -0.66 2.81 -18.41
CA LEU A 270 -0.14 2.79 -17.04
C LEU A 270 -1.24 3.21 -16.06
N GLY A 271 -1.75 4.44 -16.20
CA GLY A 271 -2.73 5.02 -15.26
C GLY A 271 -4.05 4.26 -15.18
N GLU A 272 -4.48 3.60 -16.27
CA GLU A 272 -5.68 2.77 -16.34
C GLU A 272 -5.48 1.29 -16.00
N ASP A 273 -4.23 0.83 -15.80
CA ASP A 273 -3.98 -0.57 -15.47
C ASP A 273 -4.61 -0.93 -14.11
N ILE A 274 -5.42 -2.00 -14.13
CA ILE A 274 -6.18 -2.46 -12.97
C ILE A 274 -5.31 -2.85 -11.77
N GLY A 275 -4.07 -3.30 -12.02
CA GLY A 275 -3.14 -3.68 -10.97
C GLY A 275 -2.46 -2.48 -10.33
N LEU A 276 -2.17 -1.42 -11.10
CA LEU A 276 -1.67 -0.15 -10.57
C LEU A 276 -2.72 0.54 -9.69
N ASN A 277 -3.95 0.68 -10.20
CA ASN A 277 -5.08 1.20 -9.45
C ASN A 277 -5.33 0.35 -8.18
N SER A 278 -5.23 -0.99 -8.29
CA SER A 278 -5.32 -1.88 -7.13
C SER A 278 -4.15 -1.70 -6.14
N HIS A 279 -2.92 -1.50 -6.61
CA HIS A 279 -1.75 -1.27 -5.78
C HIS A 279 -1.91 0.00 -4.93
N HIS A 280 -2.29 1.10 -5.57
CA HIS A 280 -2.55 2.39 -4.92
C HIS A 280 -3.64 2.27 -3.84
N ALA A 281 -4.80 1.69 -4.19
CA ALA A 281 -5.88 1.46 -3.23
C ALA A 281 -5.48 0.52 -2.07
N HIS A 282 -4.65 -0.50 -2.32
CA HIS A 282 -4.18 -1.40 -1.26
C HIS A 282 -3.12 -0.76 -0.36
N TRP A 283 -2.28 0.14 -0.88
CA TRP A 283 -1.34 0.90 -0.06
C TRP A 283 -2.08 1.76 0.97
N HIS A 284 -3.12 2.49 0.55
CA HIS A 284 -3.99 3.28 1.44
C HIS A 284 -4.82 2.43 2.41
N MET A 285 -5.08 1.15 2.12
CA MET A 285 -5.65 0.22 3.11
C MET A 285 -4.63 -0.21 4.17
N ASP A 286 -3.38 -0.43 3.77
CA ASP A 286 -2.35 -0.92 4.67
C ASP A 286 -1.74 0.23 5.50
N PHE A 287 -1.83 1.48 5.02
CA PHE A 287 -1.39 2.72 5.69
C PHE A 287 -2.45 3.86 5.68
N PRO A 288 -3.68 3.66 6.20
CA PRO A 288 -4.72 4.67 6.07
C PRO A 288 -4.42 5.93 6.88
N PHE A 289 -4.64 7.10 6.30
CA PHE A 289 -4.41 8.41 6.96
C PHE A 289 -5.24 8.58 8.26
N TRP A 290 -6.42 7.97 8.34
CA TRP A 290 -7.29 8.01 9.53
C TRP A 290 -6.89 7.00 10.63
N TRP A 291 -5.84 6.18 10.42
CA TRP A 291 -5.40 5.19 11.40
C TRP A 291 -4.93 5.84 12.70
N LYS A 292 -5.41 5.33 13.84
CA LYS A 292 -5.05 5.81 15.18
C LYS A 292 -4.18 4.76 15.91
N PRO A 293 -2.83 4.89 15.92
CA PRO A 293 -1.94 3.90 16.53
C PRO A 293 -2.27 3.57 17.99
N GLU A 294 -2.63 4.59 18.76
CA GLU A 294 -2.87 4.55 20.21
C GLU A 294 -4.19 3.84 20.54
N GLU A 295 -5.23 4.01 19.71
CA GLU A 295 -6.51 3.33 19.89
C GLU A 295 -6.49 1.89 19.40
N TYR A 296 -5.81 1.64 18.27
CA TYR A 296 -5.86 0.36 17.55
C TYR A 296 -4.69 -0.58 17.91
N GLY A 297 -3.77 -0.14 18.78
CA GLY A 297 -2.69 -0.97 19.35
C GLY A 297 -1.58 -1.37 18.36
N VAL A 298 -1.60 -0.86 17.12
CA VAL A 298 -0.60 -1.14 16.08
C VAL A 298 -0.06 0.15 15.52
N LYS A 299 1.21 0.43 15.77
CA LYS A 299 1.93 1.55 15.17
C LYS A 299 2.29 1.24 13.71
N LYS A 300 1.87 2.12 12.80
CA LYS A 300 2.32 2.13 11.40
C LYS A 300 3.69 2.81 11.35
N ASP A 301 4.74 2.01 11.47
CA ASP A 301 6.12 2.51 11.48
C ASP A 301 6.47 3.23 10.17
N ARG A 302 7.14 4.39 10.28
CA ARG A 302 7.55 5.26 9.15
C ARG A 302 6.43 5.61 8.13
N GLN A 303 5.16 5.65 8.53
CA GLN A 303 4.00 5.90 7.63
C GLN A 303 4.20 7.10 6.70
N GLY A 304 4.63 8.26 7.22
CA GLY A 304 4.78 9.47 6.41
C GLY A 304 5.96 9.41 5.44
N GLU A 305 7.02 8.68 5.79
CA GLU A 305 8.14 8.45 4.87
C GLU A 305 7.76 7.44 3.78
N LEU A 306 6.95 6.43 4.13
CA LEU A 306 6.38 5.47 3.17
C LEU A 306 5.37 6.15 2.23
N PHE A 307 4.63 7.16 2.71
CA PHE A 307 3.76 8.00 1.88
C PHE A 307 4.57 8.75 0.82
N TYR A 308 5.64 9.43 1.23
CA TYR A 308 6.61 10.04 0.31
C TYR A 308 7.15 9.00 -0.68
N TYR A 309 7.72 7.90 -0.17
CA TYR A 309 8.41 6.92 -0.98
C TYR A 309 7.53 6.29 -2.06
N MET A 310 6.31 5.86 -1.71
CA MET A 310 5.40 5.20 -2.66
C MET A 310 4.99 6.16 -3.78
N HIS A 311 4.59 7.39 -3.44
CA HIS A 311 4.18 8.37 -4.45
C HIS A 311 5.36 8.88 -5.28
N HIS A 312 6.54 9.09 -4.68
CA HIS A 312 7.78 9.42 -5.39
C HIS A 312 8.13 8.35 -6.44
N GLN A 313 8.13 7.07 -6.05
CA GLN A 313 8.37 5.95 -6.96
C GLN A 313 7.31 5.88 -8.07
N LEU A 314 6.04 6.13 -7.74
CA LEU A 314 4.94 6.15 -8.72
C LEU A 314 5.10 7.29 -9.75
N ILE A 315 5.55 8.48 -9.32
CA ILE A 315 5.86 9.61 -10.20
C ILE A 315 7.07 9.29 -11.08
N ALA A 316 8.19 8.85 -10.50
CA ALA A 316 9.40 8.51 -11.25
C ALA A 316 9.10 7.45 -12.31
N ARG A 317 8.34 6.41 -11.93
CA ARG A 317 7.92 5.32 -12.82
C ARG A 317 6.89 5.77 -13.88
N PHE A 318 6.12 6.83 -13.65
CA PHE A 318 5.31 7.49 -14.69
C PHE A 318 6.19 8.33 -15.63
N ASP A 319 7.12 9.12 -15.10
CA ASP A 319 8.08 9.93 -15.86
C ASP A 319 8.93 9.07 -16.81
N LEU A 320 9.30 7.83 -16.43
CA LEU A 320 9.96 6.89 -17.36
C LEU A 320 9.05 6.49 -18.54
N GLU A 321 7.75 6.29 -18.33
CA GLU A 321 6.81 5.96 -19.42
C GLU A 321 6.55 7.16 -20.33
N ARG A 322 6.63 8.38 -19.79
CA ARG A 322 6.54 9.61 -20.59
C ARG A 322 7.68 9.66 -21.60
N LEU A 323 8.93 9.43 -21.15
CA LEU A 323 10.08 9.28 -22.04
C LEU A 323 9.87 8.15 -23.07
N SER A 324 9.36 7.00 -22.63
CA SER A 324 9.06 5.85 -23.52
C SER A 324 8.03 6.13 -24.61
N ASN A 325 7.12 7.09 -24.41
CA ASN A 325 6.03 7.42 -25.34
C ASN A 325 6.15 8.80 -25.98
N ASP A 326 7.36 9.33 -25.97
CA ASP A 326 7.73 10.59 -26.58
C ASP A 326 7.00 11.80 -25.97
N LEU A 327 7.08 11.93 -24.64
CA LEU A 327 6.53 13.01 -23.82
C LEU A 327 7.57 13.54 -22.80
N PRO A 328 7.60 14.86 -22.52
CA PRO A 328 8.44 15.43 -21.46
C PRO A 328 7.94 15.05 -20.07
N PHE A 329 8.82 15.14 -19.06
CA PHE A 329 8.48 14.90 -17.64
C PHE A 329 7.26 15.70 -17.16
N VAL A 330 6.53 15.14 -16.19
CA VAL A 330 5.32 15.73 -15.64
C VAL A 330 5.63 17.03 -14.90
N LYS A 331 4.85 18.08 -15.20
CA LYS A 331 4.94 19.38 -14.52
C LYS A 331 4.10 19.37 -13.24
N PRO A 332 4.57 20.01 -12.15
CA PRO A 332 3.77 20.14 -10.93
C PRO A 332 2.46 20.89 -11.18
N LEU A 333 1.44 20.56 -10.39
CA LEU A 333 0.21 21.33 -10.28
C LEU A 333 0.50 22.72 -9.69
N GLY A 334 -0.25 23.74 -10.10
CA GLY A 334 -0.23 25.07 -9.48
C GLY A 334 -1.65 25.52 -9.15
N TRP A 335 -1.89 25.94 -7.90
CA TRP A 335 -3.22 26.30 -7.39
C TRP A 335 -3.88 27.48 -8.13
N ASN A 336 -3.07 28.40 -8.65
CA ASN A 336 -3.51 29.58 -9.43
C ASN A 336 -3.22 29.43 -10.93
N GLN A 337 -3.05 28.20 -11.44
CA GLN A 337 -2.71 27.95 -12.84
C GLN A 337 -3.78 27.08 -13.51
N LYS A 338 -3.93 27.26 -14.82
CA LYS A 338 -4.77 26.39 -15.65
C LYS A 338 -4.22 24.97 -15.68
N ILE A 339 -5.10 24.01 -15.44
CA ILE A 339 -4.83 22.60 -15.71
C ILE A 339 -4.97 22.41 -17.22
N VAL A 340 -3.85 22.57 -17.94
CA VAL A 340 -3.76 22.45 -19.40
C VAL A 340 -4.48 21.18 -19.90
N ASP A 341 -4.14 20.02 -19.33
CA ASP A 341 -4.65 18.72 -19.77
C ASP A 341 -5.94 18.33 -19.01
N GLY A 342 -7.04 18.31 -19.74
CA GLY A 342 -8.32 17.78 -19.29
C GLY A 342 -8.31 16.26 -19.18
N PHE A 343 -9.41 15.72 -18.66
CA PHE A 343 -9.62 14.27 -18.56
C PHE A 343 -11.10 13.94 -18.68
N TYR A 344 -11.45 13.03 -19.60
CA TYR A 344 -12.79 12.42 -19.66
C TYR A 344 -12.67 10.94 -19.24
N PRO A 345 -13.15 10.56 -18.04
CA PRO A 345 -12.98 9.22 -17.51
C PRO A 345 -13.63 8.10 -18.33
N GLN A 346 -14.71 8.40 -19.06
CA GLN A 346 -15.58 7.42 -19.77
C GLN A 346 -16.07 6.23 -18.92
N THR A 347 -15.96 6.35 -17.59
CA THR A 347 -16.42 5.39 -16.59
C THR A 347 -17.72 5.86 -15.96
N THR A 348 -18.54 4.92 -15.50
CA THR A 348 -19.83 5.18 -14.85
C THR A 348 -19.85 4.57 -13.45
N TYR A 349 -20.41 5.28 -12.47
CA TYR A 349 -20.81 4.70 -11.20
C TYR A 349 -21.92 3.67 -11.41
N ARG A 350 -21.93 2.56 -10.65
CA ARG A 350 -23.07 1.61 -10.69
C ARG A 350 -24.40 2.32 -10.38
N VAL A 351 -24.37 3.26 -9.44
CA VAL A 351 -25.48 4.17 -9.13
C VAL A 351 -24.90 5.58 -8.98
N GLY A 352 -25.47 6.56 -9.71
CA GLY A 352 -25.07 7.97 -9.65
C GLY A 352 -24.51 8.58 -10.95
N GLY A 353 -24.41 7.82 -12.04
CA GLY A 353 -24.12 8.37 -13.39
C GLY A 353 -22.64 8.33 -13.81
N GLU A 354 -22.29 9.03 -14.89
CA GLU A 354 -20.91 9.11 -15.38
C GLU A 354 -20.02 9.89 -14.40
N PHE A 355 -18.74 9.51 -14.29
CA PHE A 355 -17.77 10.35 -13.58
C PHE A 355 -17.60 11.69 -14.31
N PRO A 356 -17.45 12.82 -13.58
CA PRO A 356 -17.26 14.14 -14.19
C PRO A 356 -16.07 14.19 -15.13
N ALA A 357 -16.25 14.86 -16.28
CA ALA A 357 -15.18 15.17 -17.21
C ALA A 357 -14.61 16.56 -16.91
N ARG A 358 -13.29 16.71 -16.82
CA ARG A 358 -12.61 18.00 -16.75
C ARG A 358 -12.19 18.44 -18.16
N PRO A 359 -12.64 19.59 -18.67
CA PRO A 359 -12.13 20.16 -19.94
C PRO A 359 -10.64 20.53 -19.87
N ASP A 360 -10.02 20.73 -21.04
CA ASP A 360 -8.68 21.31 -21.14
C ASP A 360 -8.66 22.76 -20.64
N ASN A 361 -7.50 23.21 -20.15
CA ASN A 361 -7.24 24.58 -19.69
C ASN A 361 -8.18 25.09 -18.57
N PHE A 362 -8.67 24.18 -17.72
CA PHE A 362 -9.61 24.50 -16.65
C PHE A 362 -8.92 25.09 -15.41
N GLU A 363 -9.59 25.98 -14.68
CA GLU A 363 -9.08 26.64 -13.47
C GLU A 363 -9.71 26.06 -12.21
N PHE A 364 -8.98 26.09 -11.08
CA PHE A 364 -9.56 25.79 -9.78
C PHE A 364 -10.60 26.85 -9.39
N GLN A 365 -11.64 26.40 -8.70
CA GLN A 365 -12.65 27.26 -8.08
C GLN A 365 -12.84 26.82 -6.62
N ASP A 366 -13.12 27.77 -5.74
CA ASP A 366 -13.42 27.47 -4.34
C ASP A 366 -14.61 26.51 -4.24
N LEU A 367 -14.49 25.49 -3.38
CA LEU A 367 -15.62 24.64 -3.01
C LEU A 367 -16.48 25.34 -1.93
N GLN A 368 -17.52 24.68 -1.44
CA GLN A 368 -18.30 25.21 -0.32
C GLN A 368 -17.43 25.38 0.94
N ASN A 369 -16.69 24.34 1.32
CA ASN A 369 -15.95 24.25 2.59
C ASN A 369 -14.42 24.23 2.45
N ILE A 370 -13.88 24.24 1.22
CA ILE A 370 -12.44 24.24 0.94
C ILE A 370 -12.15 25.42 0.01
N LYS A 371 -11.22 26.31 0.39
CA LYS A 371 -10.82 27.47 -0.43
C LYS A 371 -9.42 27.26 -1.01
N ILE A 372 -9.21 27.75 -2.23
CA ILE A 372 -7.90 27.72 -2.89
C ILE A 372 -6.87 28.50 -2.06
N LYS A 373 -7.29 29.63 -1.48
CA LYS A 373 -6.46 30.44 -0.59
C LYS A 373 -5.97 29.66 0.63
N ASP A 374 -6.82 28.83 1.23
CA ASP A 374 -6.42 28.00 2.38
C ASP A 374 -5.33 27.00 1.98
N LEU A 375 -5.44 26.37 0.80
CA LEU A 375 -4.38 25.49 0.29
C LEU A 375 -3.08 26.24 -0.04
N MET A 376 -3.15 27.46 -0.55
CA MET A 376 -1.97 28.31 -0.73
C MET A 376 -1.31 28.66 0.61
N ASP A 377 -2.11 28.95 1.65
CA ASP A 377 -1.61 29.21 3.00
C ASP A 377 -1.03 27.95 3.65
N TYR A 378 -1.62 26.77 3.45
CA TYR A 378 -1.05 25.49 3.88
C TYR A 378 0.27 25.18 3.16
N ASP A 379 0.34 25.35 1.83
CA ASP A 379 1.55 25.18 1.03
C ASP A 379 2.68 26.10 1.53
N ARG A 380 2.35 27.38 1.75
CA ARG A 380 3.27 28.38 2.31
C ARG A 380 3.78 27.98 3.70
N ARG A 381 2.89 27.61 4.63
CA ARG A 381 3.27 27.18 5.99
C ARG A 381 4.15 25.92 5.98
N ILE A 382 3.89 24.98 5.07
CA ILE A 382 4.71 23.78 4.88
C ILE A 382 6.11 24.16 4.36
N ARG A 383 6.21 25.06 3.37
CA ARG A 383 7.52 25.58 2.90
C ARG A 383 8.27 26.31 4.00
N GLU A 384 7.60 27.16 4.78
CA GLU A 384 8.18 27.86 5.92
C GLU A 384 8.76 26.88 6.95
N ALA A 385 8.00 25.84 7.32
CA ALA A 385 8.46 24.79 8.22
C ALA A 385 9.66 23.99 7.67
N ILE A 386 9.65 23.70 6.37
CA ILE A 386 10.78 23.03 5.68
C ILE A 386 12.03 23.92 5.71
N HIS A 387 11.91 25.20 5.40
CA HIS A 387 13.04 26.15 5.41
C HIS A 387 13.57 26.43 6.82
N GLN A 388 12.70 26.43 7.84
CA GLN A 388 13.09 26.50 9.26
C GLN A 388 13.66 25.17 9.78
N GLN A 389 13.56 24.09 9.00
CA GLN A 389 13.81 22.71 9.41
C GLN A 389 13.10 22.32 10.72
N ALA A 390 11.91 22.86 10.97
CA ALA A 390 11.11 22.59 12.16
C ALA A 390 9.61 22.81 11.91
N VAL A 391 8.75 22.01 12.55
CA VAL A 391 7.29 22.15 12.49
C VAL A 391 6.72 22.69 13.79
N TYR A 392 5.78 23.63 13.69
CA TYR A 392 5.04 24.19 14.80
C TYR A 392 3.95 23.22 15.27
N THR A 393 3.94 22.88 16.55
CA THR A 393 3.05 21.87 17.13
C THR A 393 1.81 22.50 17.78
N VAL A 394 0.74 21.72 18.01
CA VAL A 394 -0.47 22.18 18.74
C VAL A 394 -0.14 22.81 20.11
N ASN A 395 0.94 22.37 20.76
CA ASN A 395 1.35 22.86 22.08
C ASN A 395 2.06 24.23 22.04
N GLY A 396 2.39 24.75 20.87
CA GLY A 396 3.17 25.98 20.70
C GLY A 396 4.68 25.78 20.54
N ASP A 397 5.17 24.55 20.71
CA ASP A 397 6.59 24.20 20.56
C ASP A 397 6.97 23.88 19.10
N TYR A 398 8.27 23.91 18.79
CA TYR A 398 8.84 23.47 17.52
C TYR A 398 9.40 22.04 17.61
N TYR A 399 9.05 21.19 16.64
CA TYR A 399 9.59 19.84 16.46
C TYR A 399 10.55 19.80 15.27
N SER A 400 11.79 19.34 15.47
CA SER A 400 12.83 19.32 14.43
C SER A 400 12.47 18.45 13.22
N LEU A 401 12.81 18.92 12.02
CA LEU A 401 12.85 18.11 10.80
C LEU A 401 14.27 17.68 10.42
N ASN A 402 15.31 18.20 11.07
CA ASN A 402 16.72 17.91 10.76
C ASN A 402 17.22 16.62 11.44
N ASP A 403 16.44 15.54 11.33
CA ASP A 403 16.80 14.20 11.81
C ASP A 403 16.13 13.10 10.97
N SER A 404 16.37 11.83 11.30
CA SER A 404 15.80 10.67 10.60
C SER A 404 14.28 10.50 10.75
N THR A 405 13.63 11.30 11.60
CA THR A 405 12.17 11.32 11.80
C THR A 405 11.48 12.46 11.05
N GLY A 406 12.22 13.50 10.65
CA GLY A 406 11.70 14.69 9.98
C GLY A 406 10.88 14.38 8.74
N ILE A 407 11.41 13.55 7.84
CA ILE A 407 10.70 13.11 6.61
C ILE A 407 9.38 12.39 6.92
N ASN A 408 9.33 11.59 7.99
CA ASN A 408 8.08 10.95 8.43
C ASN A 408 7.10 11.97 9.00
N THR A 409 7.57 12.93 9.80
CA THR A 409 6.71 14.01 10.34
C THR A 409 6.15 14.90 9.24
N LEU A 410 6.96 15.24 8.24
CA LEU A 410 6.52 15.98 7.05
C LEU A 410 5.47 15.19 6.26
N GLY A 411 5.65 13.88 6.08
CA GLY A 411 4.66 13.03 5.43
C GLY A 411 3.34 12.90 6.19
N GLN A 412 3.41 12.82 7.52
CA GLN A 412 2.23 12.83 8.39
C GLN A 412 1.47 14.17 8.33
N ILE A 413 2.14 15.27 8.03
CA ILE A 413 1.51 16.58 7.78
C ILE A 413 0.92 16.65 6.36
N MET A 414 1.61 16.10 5.37
CA MET A 414 1.23 16.15 3.95
C MET A 414 -0.03 15.32 3.65
N GLU A 415 -0.11 14.08 4.17
CA GLU A 415 -1.23 13.14 3.99
C GLU A 415 -2.48 13.45 4.85
N PRO A 416 -2.51 14.60 5.53
CA PRO A 416 -2.58 14.66 7.01
C PRO A 416 -3.10 13.37 7.70
N SER A 417 -2.17 12.52 8.13
CA SER A 417 -2.55 11.38 8.96
C SER A 417 -2.81 11.79 10.42
N CYS A 418 -3.40 10.91 11.22
CA CYS A 418 -3.58 11.16 12.67
C CYS A 418 -2.27 11.39 13.44
N GLY A 419 -1.10 11.15 12.83
CA GLY A 419 0.20 11.52 13.40
C GLY A 419 0.64 12.96 13.16
N SER A 420 -0.14 13.76 12.41
CA SER A 420 0.17 15.16 12.11
C SER A 420 0.33 16.00 13.38
N LYS A 421 1.37 16.83 13.43
CA LYS A 421 1.74 17.60 14.64
C LYS A 421 0.89 18.83 14.90
N HIS A 422 0.17 19.34 13.90
CA HIS A 422 -0.80 20.43 14.02
C HIS A 422 -1.68 20.51 12.76
N ARG A 423 -2.75 19.69 12.72
CA ARG A 423 -3.58 19.52 11.52
C ARG A 423 -4.37 20.78 11.15
N GLU A 424 -4.75 21.59 12.12
CA GLU A 424 -5.49 22.84 11.94
C GLU A 424 -4.61 23.93 11.30
N TYR A 425 -3.31 23.91 11.62
CA TYR A 425 -2.35 24.88 11.10
C TYR A 425 -1.82 24.50 9.72
N TYR A 426 -1.45 23.23 9.51
CA TYR A 426 -0.92 22.76 8.21
C TYR A 426 -1.99 22.22 7.25
N GLY A 427 -3.23 22.04 7.72
CA GLY A 427 -4.37 21.66 6.90
C GLY A 427 -4.31 20.23 6.38
N ALA A 428 -4.73 20.07 5.13
CA ALA A 428 -4.87 18.77 4.47
C ALA A 428 -4.43 18.76 3.01
N LEU A 429 -3.27 19.34 2.70
CA LEU A 429 -2.86 19.70 1.34
C LEU A 429 -3.08 18.60 0.28
N HIS A 430 -2.64 17.37 0.55
CA HIS A 430 -2.88 16.22 -0.33
C HIS A 430 -4.38 15.92 -0.51
N ASN A 431 -5.10 15.68 0.60
CA ASN A 431 -6.50 15.23 0.57
C ASN A 431 -7.44 16.30 0.02
N TYR A 432 -7.21 17.58 0.33
CA TYR A 432 -7.96 18.69 -0.25
C TYR A 432 -7.61 18.91 -1.72
N GLY A 433 -6.37 18.66 -2.15
CA GLY A 433 -5.99 18.66 -3.57
C GLY A 433 -6.75 17.61 -4.38
N HIS A 434 -6.93 16.40 -3.82
CA HIS A 434 -7.77 15.35 -4.39
C HIS A 434 -9.24 15.78 -4.54
N ILE A 435 -9.84 16.36 -3.49
CA ILE A 435 -11.23 16.81 -3.51
C ILE A 435 -11.43 17.97 -4.49
N LEU A 436 -10.54 18.96 -4.50
CA LEU A 436 -10.58 20.09 -5.42
C LEU A 436 -10.48 19.66 -6.89
N LEU A 437 -9.64 18.67 -7.21
CA LEU A 437 -9.56 18.11 -8.56
C LEU A 437 -10.78 17.26 -8.92
N GLY A 438 -11.33 16.52 -7.95
CA GLY A 438 -12.51 15.68 -8.16
C GLY A 438 -13.79 16.46 -8.42
N GLN A 439 -13.98 17.57 -7.70
CA GLN A 439 -15.18 18.42 -7.75
C GLN A 439 -15.02 19.65 -8.64
N ILE A 440 -13.92 19.76 -9.39
CA ILE A 440 -13.51 20.99 -10.09
C ILE A 440 -14.56 21.52 -11.08
N THR A 441 -15.37 20.64 -11.67
CA THR A 441 -16.38 20.97 -12.69
C THR A 441 -17.78 21.22 -12.15
N ASP A 442 -18.05 20.87 -10.89
CA ASP A 442 -19.26 21.28 -10.17
C ASP A 442 -18.92 21.73 -8.72
N PRO A 443 -18.09 22.78 -8.55
CA PRO A 443 -17.53 23.16 -7.26
C PRO A 443 -18.58 23.68 -6.24
N LYS A 444 -19.81 23.89 -6.69
CA LYS A 444 -20.96 24.36 -5.90
C LYS A 444 -22.11 23.34 -5.83
N GLY A 445 -21.96 22.14 -6.39
CA GLY A 445 -23.02 21.11 -6.44
C GLY A 445 -24.28 21.56 -7.20
N LYS A 446 -24.13 22.48 -8.18
CA LYS A 446 -25.25 23.03 -8.96
C LYS A 446 -25.84 22.00 -9.92
N PHE A 447 -25.03 21.07 -10.39
CA PHE A 447 -25.40 20.05 -11.37
C PHE A 447 -25.60 18.67 -10.74
N ASP A 448 -25.50 18.56 -9.41
CA ASP A 448 -25.56 17.32 -8.63
C ASP A 448 -24.59 16.25 -9.17
N MET A 449 -23.40 16.69 -9.61
CA MET A 449 -22.41 15.76 -10.17
C MET A 449 -21.87 14.81 -9.09
N PRO A 450 -21.68 13.52 -9.42
CA PRO A 450 -21.05 12.58 -8.50
C PRO A 450 -19.55 12.91 -8.31
N PRO A 451 -18.89 12.41 -7.25
CA PRO A 451 -17.47 12.64 -6.99
C PRO A 451 -16.57 12.30 -8.20
N GLY A 452 -15.46 13.02 -8.33
CA GLY A 452 -14.50 12.79 -9.41
C GLY A 452 -13.67 11.52 -9.24
N VAL A 453 -12.93 11.12 -10.29
CA VAL A 453 -12.01 9.97 -10.21
C VAL A 453 -10.90 10.15 -9.18
N MET A 454 -10.56 11.41 -8.85
CA MET A 454 -9.60 11.75 -7.79
C MET A 454 -10.13 11.47 -6.38
N GLU A 455 -11.44 11.31 -6.18
CA GLU A 455 -12.04 11.04 -4.87
C GLU A 455 -12.16 9.53 -4.55
N HIS A 456 -11.47 8.65 -5.30
CA HIS A 456 -11.32 7.23 -4.98
C HIS A 456 -9.91 6.75 -5.33
N PHE A 457 -9.28 6.01 -4.42
CA PHE A 457 -7.93 5.47 -4.67
C PHE A 457 -7.89 4.44 -5.81
N GLU A 458 -9.02 3.78 -6.11
CA GLU A 458 -9.16 2.83 -7.23
C GLU A 458 -9.25 3.50 -8.62
N THR A 459 -9.35 4.83 -8.69
CA THR A 459 -9.50 5.56 -9.96
C THR A 459 -8.57 6.76 -10.10
N ALA A 460 -7.98 7.25 -9.01
CA ALA A 460 -7.21 8.49 -9.04
C ALA A 460 -6.04 8.46 -10.04
N THR A 461 -5.29 7.35 -10.14
CA THR A 461 -4.15 7.22 -11.08
C THR A 461 -4.53 7.26 -12.56
N ARG A 462 -5.83 7.27 -12.89
CA ARG A 462 -6.32 7.39 -14.28
C ARG A 462 -6.24 8.83 -14.80
N ASP A 463 -6.33 9.82 -13.91
CA ASP A 463 -6.33 11.23 -14.27
C ASP A 463 -4.89 11.76 -14.38
N PRO A 464 -4.47 12.38 -15.49
CA PRO A 464 -3.15 13.03 -15.59
C PRO A 464 -2.89 14.06 -14.47
N ALA A 465 -3.94 14.70 -13.93
CA ALA A 465 -3.81 15.63 -12.81
C ALA A 465 -3.38 14.96 -11.50
N PHE A 466 -3.56 13.64 -11.34
CA PHE A 466 -3.00 12.88 -10.22
C PHE A 466 -1.48 13.04 -10.16
N PHE A 467 -0.79 12.76 -11.27
CA PHE A 467 0.67 12.83 -11.33
C PHE A 467 1.15 14.28 -11.18
N ARG A 468 0.38 15.28 -11.64
CA ARG A 468 0.68 16.70 -11.45
C ARG A 468 0.55 17.14 -9.98
N LEU A 469 -0.52 16.72 -9.28
CA LEU A 469 -0.69 16.95 -7.84
C LEU A 469 0.44 16.31 -7.04
N HIS A 470 0.75 15.05 -7.35
CA HIS A 470 1.80 14.31 -6.66
C HIS A 470 3.19 14.86 -6.95
N LYS A 471 3.48 15.36 -8.17
CA LYS A 471 4.75 16.06 -8.46
C LYS A 471 4.89 17.36 -7.67
N HIS A 472 3.80 18.10 -7.44
CA HIS A 472 3.81 19.28 -6.58
C HIS A 472 4.16 18.92 -5.12
N ILE A 473 3.57 17.84 -4.61
CA ILE A 473 3.83 17.32 -3.26
C ILE A 473 5.26 16.74 -3.14
N ASP A 474 5.71 15.98 -4.13
CA ASP A 474 7.07 15.42 -4.22
C ASP A 474 8.13 16.52 -4.25
N ASN A 475 7.86 17.64 -4.94
CA ASN A 475 8.74 18.81 -4.91
C ASN A 475 8.88 19.44 -3.51
N LEU A 476 7.86 19.34 -2.62
CA LEU A 476 7.99 19.77 -1.23
C LEU A 476 8.87 18.81 -0.41
N PHE A 477 8.74 17.50 -0.62
CA PHE A 477 9.65 16.52 -0.02
C PHE A 477 11.08 16.68 -0.54
N LYS A 478 11.26 16.92 -1.84
CA LYS A 478 12.55 17.23 -2.45
C LYS A 478 13.17 18.48 -1.84
N LEU A 479 12.39 19.56 -1.67
CA LEU A 479 12.85 20.78 -1.00
C LEU A 479 13.37 20.49 0.43
N HIS A 480 12.70 19.63 1.18
CA HIS A 480 13.20 19.20 2.49
C HIS A 480 14.49 18.38 2.39
N LYS A 481 14.53 17.38 1.50
CA LYS A 481 15.71 16.51 1.27
C LYS A 481 16.94 17.29 0.77
N ASP A 482 16.75 18.29 -0.08
CA ASP A 482 17.82 19.13 -0.63
C ASP A 482 18.46 20.05 0.43
N LEU A 483 17.76 20.34 1.53
CA LEU A 483 18.28 21.12 2.68
C LEU A 483 19.05 20.28 3.70
N LEU A 484 19.00 18.95 3.61
CA LEU A 484 19.71 18.06 4.52
C LEU A 484 21.17 17.86 4.04
N PRO A 485 22.11 17.52 4.94
CA PRO A 485 23.49 17.24 4.55
C PRO A 485 23.59 16.15 3.47
N PRO A 486 24.33 16.40 2.37
CA PRO A 486 24.73 15.36 1.42
C PRO A 486 25.46 14.21 2.12
N TYR A 487 25.27 12.98 1.63
CA TYR A 487 26.06 11.84 2.09
C TYR A 487 27.56 12.10 1.89
N SER A 488 28.33 11.87 2.96
CA SER A 488 29.79 11.83 2.91
C SER A 488 30.28 10.53 2.26
N ARG A 489 31.56 10.51 1.88
CA ARG A 489 32.19 9.31 1.32
C ARG A 489 32.15 8.14 2.31
N ASP A 490 32.43 8.39 3.58
CA ASP A 490 32.53 7.36 4.62
C ASP A 490 31.16 6.74 4.99
N GLU A 491 30.06 7.43 4.66
CA GLU A 491 28.69 6.91 4.81
C GLU A 491 28.25 6.02 3.63
N LEU A 492 28.88 6.16 2.46
CA LEU A 492 28.58 5.39 1.25
C LEU A 492 29.57 4.25 0.97
N GLU A 493 30.83 4.40 1.39
CA GLU A 493 31.88 3.42 1.16
C GLU A 493 31.66 2.17 2.05
N PHE A 494 31.84 0.99 1.47
CA PHE A 494 31.84 -0.28 2.18
C PHE A 494 33.25 -0.89 2.11
N PRO A 495 34.16 -0.54 3.04
CA PRO A 495 35.54 -1.01 3.02
C PRO A 495 35.63 -2.53 2.96
N GLY A 496 36.42 -3.03 2.01
CA GLY A 496 36.63 -4.46 1.79
C GLY A 496 35.46 -5.17 1.10
N VAL A 497 34.56 -4.45 0.42
CA VAL A 497 33.57 -5.01 -0.52
C VAL A 497 33.61 -4.23 -1.82
N LYS A 498 33.75 -4.93 -2.95
CA LYS A 498 33.82 -4.33 -4.29
C LYS A 498 33.01 -5.14 -5.30
N ILE A 499 32.04 -4.50 -5.94
CA ILE A 499 31.41 -5.05 -7.15
C ILE A 499 32.48 -5.05 -8.27
N GLN A 500 32.71 -6.19 -8.89
CA GLN A 500 33.67 -6.36 -9.99
C GLN A 500 32.98 -6.41 -11.36
N ASP A 501 31.78 -7.03 -11.42
CA ASP A 501 30.90 -7.00 -12.60
C ASP A 501 29.43 -6.96 -12.17
N LEU A 502 28.62 -6.28 -12.99
CA LEU A 502 27.16 -6.35 -12.99
C LEU A 502 26.70 -6.46 -14.44
N SER A 503 26.09 -7.59 -14.77
CA SER A 503 25.43 -7.83 -16.05
C SER A 503 23.95 -8.15 -15.84
N VAL A 504 23.14 -8.00 -16.89
CA VAL A 504 21.70 -8.27 -16.88
C VAL A 504 21.31 -8.94 -18.19
N ASP A 505 20.37 -9.88 -18.14
CA ASP A 505 19.83 -10.53 -19.35
C ASP A 505 19.10 -9.53 -20.26
N GLU A 506 18.71 -9.98 -21.45
CA GLU A 506 17.88 -9.20 -22.38
C GLU A 506 16.54 -8.78 -21.74
N LEU A 507 16.48 -7.51 -21.34
CA LEU A 507 15.26 -6.86 -20.92
C LEU A 507 14.36 -6.62 -22.13
N THR A 508 13.09 -7.03 -22.06
CA THR A 508 12.13 -6.91 -23.18
C THR A 508 10.72 -6.73 -22.64
N THR A 509 10.03 -5.68 -23.10
CA THR A 509 8.59 -5.47 -22.86
C THR A 509 7.73 -5.83 -24.07
N TYR A 510 6.51 -6.27 -23.80
CA TYR A 510 5.47 -6.53 -24.79
C TYR A 510 4.08 -6.19 -24.21
N PHE A 511 3.05 -6.24 -25.03
CA PHE A 511 1.66 -6.09 -24.58
C PHE A 511 0.89 -7.38 -24.79
N GLU A 512 0.23 -7.87 -23.74
CA GLU A 512 -0.58 -9.10 -23.75
C GLU A 512 -2.06 -8.82 -23.48
N ASP A 513 -2.92 -9.74 -23.94
CA ASP A 513 -4.35 -9.76 -23.62
C ASP A 513 -4.59 -10.40 -22.25
N PHE A 514 -5.39 -9.75 -21.41
CA PHE A 514 -5.80 -10.24 -20.10
C PHE A 514 -7.32 -10.19 -19.95
N ASP A 515 -7.94 -11.32 -19.56
CA ASP A 515 -9.38 -11.46 -19.36
C ASP A 515 -9.75 -11.20 -17.87
N ILE A 516 -10.46 -10.10 -17.58
CA ILE A 516 -11.02 -9.72 -16.28
C ILE A 516 -12.42 -10.35 -16.12
N ASP A 517 -12.77 -10.85 -14.93
CA ASP A 517 -14.11 -11.37 -14.63
C ASP A 517 -15.06 -10.23 -14.19
N LEU A 518 -16.21 -10.09 -14.87
CA LEU A 518 -17.19 -9.03 -14.59
C LEU A 518 -18.38 -9.49 -13.72
N LEU A 519 -18.30 -10.64 -13.06
CA LEU A 519 -19.42 -11.21 -12.29
C LEU A 519 -20.01 -10.26 -11.23
N ASN A 520 -19.17 -9.50 -10.51
CA ASN A 520 -19.64 -8.52 -9.52
C ASN A 520 -20.10 -7.18 -10.15
N ALA A 521 -19.85 -6.96 -11.45
CA ALA A 521 -20.19 -5.72 -12.18
C ALA A 521 -21.68 -5.60 -12.52
N LEU A 522 -22.32 -6.74 -12.72
CA LEU A 522 -23.67 -6.86 -13.28
C LEU A 522 -24.68 -7.05 -12.15
N ASP A 523 -25.92 -6.64 -12.40
CA ASP A 523 -27.07 -7.04 -11.60
C ASP A 523 -27.64 -8.32 -12.21
N ASP A 524 -27.73 -9.39 -11.42
CA ASP A 524 -28.46 -10.62 -11.81
C ASP A 524 -29.67 -10.79 -10.88
N THR A 525 -30.72 -11.46 -11.34
CA THR A 525 -31.77 -11.93 -10.42
C THR A 525 -31.28 -13.15 -9.62
N VAL A 526 -31.94 -13.46 -8.51
CA VAL A 526 -31.59 -14.61 -7.64
C VAL A 526 -31.89 -15.94 -8.35
N ASP A 527 -32.84 -15.94 -9.29
CA ASP A 527 -33.34 -17.11 -10.01
C ASP A 527 -32.62 -17.38 -11.36
N LEU A 528 -31.55 -16.64 -11.66
CA LEU A 528 -30.73 -16.84 -12.87
C LEU A 528 -29.31 -17.28 -12.50
N ASP A 529 -28.78 -18.23 -13.27
CA ASP A 529 -27.39 -18.65 -13.19
C ASP A 529 -26.42 -17.52 -13.56
N ASP A 530 -25.35 -17.38 -12.78
CA ASP A 530 -24.30 -16.38 -12.95
C ASP A 530 -23.70 -16.42 -14.37
N MET A 531 -23.88 -15.33 -15.14
CA MET A 531 -23.32 -15.24 -16.49
C MET A 531 -21.80 -15.02 -16.47
N ASN A 532 -21.05 -15.87 -17.19
CA ASN A 532 -19.59 -15.83 -17.28
C ASN A 532 -19.11 -14.74 -18.29
N ILE A 533 -19.28 -13.46 -17.93
CA ILE A 533 -18.93 -12.32 -18.79
C ILE A 533 -17.54 -11.79 -18.44
N LYS A 534 -16.73 -11.48 -19.47
CA LYS A 534 -15.33 -11.07 -19.31
C LYS A 534 -14.97 -9.84 -20.13
N ALA A 535 -14.27 -8.89 -19.52
CA ALA A 535 -13.62 -7.79 -20.23
C ALA A 535 -12.21 -8.23 -20.63
N ARG A 536 -11.81 -7.97 -21.88
CA ARG A 536 -10.45 -8.20 -22.34
C ARG A 536 -9.70 -6.87 -22.44
N VAL A 537 -8.71 -6.70 -21.58
CA VAL A 537 -7.82 -5.53 -21.58
C VAL A 537 -6.44 -5.91 -22.13
N ARG A 538 -5.77 -4.95 -22.77
CA ARG A 538 -4.38 -5.11 -23.21
C ARG A 538 -3.44 -4.42 -22.23
N ARG A 539 -2.51 -5.18 -21.62
CA ARG A 539 -1.63 -4.71 -20.52
C ARG A 539 -0.17 -4.87 -20.89
N LEU A 540 0.67 -3.95 -20.40
CA LEU A 540 2.14 -4.02 -20.55
C LEU A 540 2.68 -5.18 -19.69
N ASN A 541 3.60 -5.96 -20.24
CA ASN A 541 4.35 -7.01 -19.54
C ASN A 541 5.81 -7.03 -19.99
N HIS A 542 6.66 -7.81 -19.32
CA HIS A 542 8.05 -8.05 -19.70
C HIS A 542 8.42 -9.54 -19.67
N LYS A 543 9.47 -9.90 -20.40
CA LYS A 543 10.06 -11.25 -20.30
C LYS A 543 10.81 -11.39 -18.96
N PRO A 544 10.87 -12.58 -18.36
CA PRO A 544 11.73 -12.84 -17.21
C PRO A 544 13.21 -12.56 -17.56
N PHE A 545 13.94 -11.99 -16.61
CA PHE A 545 15.37 -11.69 -16.72
C PHE A 545 16.06 -11.90 -15.37
N ALA A 546 17.37 -12.04 -15.36
CA ALA A 546 18.19 -12.03 -14.16
C ALA A 546 19.29 -10.96 -14.21
N PHE A 547 19.62 -10.45 -13.03
CA PHE A 547 20.88 -9.73 -12.78
C PHE A 547 21.95 -10.75 -12.38
N HIS A 548 23.16 -10.58 -12.87
CA HIS A 548 24.34 -11.38 -12.53
C HIS A 548 25.37 -10.48 -11.87
N PHE A 549 25.72 -10.81 -10.63
CA PHE A 549 26.65 -10.03 -9.81
C PHE A 549 27.94 -10.82 -9.61
N THR A 550 29.08 -10.17 -9.85
CA THR A 550 30.39 -10.65 -9.39
C THR A 550 30.91 -9.66 -8.36
N VAL A 551 31.05 -10.09 -7.11
CA VAL A 551 31.44 -9.22 -5.98
C VAL A 551 32.62 -9.84 -5.25
N GLU A 552 33.64 -9.04 -4.98
CA GLU A 552 34.78 -9.41 -4.14
C GLU A 552 34.60 -8.84 -2.73
N SER A 553 34.99 -9.61 -1.71
CA SER A 553 34.87 -9.23 -0.30
C SER A 553 36.07 -9.75 0.50
N ASP A 554 36.74 -8.89 1.25
CA ASP A 554 37.95 -9.26 2.05
C ASP A 554 37.65 -10.32 3.11
N LYS A 555 36.39 -10.42 3.53
CA LYS A 555 35.90 -11.32 4.58
C LYS A 555 34.46 -11.75 4.29
N GLU A 556 33.95 -12.69 5.09
CA GLU A 556 32.53 -12.99 5.11
C GLU A 556 31.71 -11.76 5.57
N ASN A 557 30.77 -11.32 4.73
CA ASN A 557 29.91 -10.16 4.99
C ASN A 557 28.44 -10.50 4.64
N LEU A 558 27.49 -9.91 5.37
CA LEU A 558 26.07 -9.99 5.05
C LEU A 558 25.63 -8.63 4.53
N VAL A 559 25.21 -8.56 3.27
CA VAL A 559 25.04 -7.29 2.54
C VAL A 559 23.61 -7.10 2.08
N ALA A 560 23.12 -5.86 2.15
CA ALA A 560 21.89 -5.45 1.49
C ALA A 560 22.25 -4.96 0.07
N VAL A 561 21.60 -5.55 -0.93
CA VAL A 561 21.72 -5.17 -2.34
C VAL A 561 20.48 -4.35 -2.71
N ARG A 562 20.69 -3.20 -3.36
CA ARG A 562 19.65 -2.33 -3.89
C ARG A 562 19.92 -2.11 -5.38
N VAL A 563 18.91 -2.32 -6.22
CA VAL A 563 19.01 -2.10 -7.67
C VAL A 563 18.03 -1.01 -8.08
N PHE A 564 18.54 0.03 -8.75
CA PHE A 564 17.74 1.12 -9.28
C PHE A 564 17.92 1.27 -10.80
N MET A 565 16.88 1.78 -11.46
CA MET A 565 16.88 2.17 -12.87
C MET A 565 16.51 3.64 -13.00
N GLY A 566 17.29 4.40 -13.77
CA GLY A 566 16.99 5.80 -14.09
C GLY A 566 17.19 6.12 -15.57
N PRO A 567 16.66 7.23 -16.07
CA PRO A 567 16.82 7.64 -17.46
C PRO A 567 18.28 7.99 -17.75
N LYS A 568 18.81 7.57 -18.91
CA LYS A 568 20.15 8.01 -19.36
C LYS A 568 20.08 9.43 -19.93
N TYR A 569 19.15 9.65 -20.83
CA TYR A 569 18.92 10.93 -21.50
C TYR A 569 17.55 11.52 -21.14
N ASP A 570 17.44 12.85 -21.28
CA ASP A 570 16.21 13.60 -21.11
C ASP A 570 15.35 13.64 -22.38
N TRP A 571 14.30 14.47 -22.34
CA TRP A 571 13.38 14.68 -23.46
C TRP A 571 14.04 15.29 -24.71
N PHE A 572 15.18 15.96 -24.56
CA PHE A 572 15.95 16.60 -25.64
C PHE A 572 17.13 15.74 -26.12
N GLY A 573 17.34 14.55 -25.52
CA GLY A 573 18.48 13.68 -25.82
C GLY A 573 19.78 14.05 -25.09
N GLN A 574 19.72 14.95 -24.09
CA GLN A 574 20.86 15.36 -23.27
C GLN A 574 21.06 14.37 -22.12
N GLU A 575 22.31 14.07 -21.76
CA GLU A 575 22.59 13.16 -20.63
C GLU A 575 22.28 13.82 -19.30
N ILE A 576 21.46 13.17 -18.47
CA ILE A 576 20.98 13.75 -17.21
C ILE A 576 22.08 13.62 -16.14
N PRO A 577 22.55 14.72 -15.51
CA PRO A 577 23.50 14.67 -14.41
C PRO A 577 22.99 13.85 -13.22
N LEU A 578 23.87 13.20 -12.46
CA LEU A 578 23.47 12.29 -11.38
C LEU A 578 22.56 12.96 -10.32
N ASP A 579 22.83 14.22 -9.97
CA ASP A 579 22.05 14.96 -8.97
C ASP A 579 20.64 15.35 -9.44
N GLU A 580 20.42 15.44 -10.75
CA GLU A 580 19.07 15.57 -11.33
C GLU A 580 18.42 14.21 -11.51
N LYS A 581 19.20 13.23 -12.01
CA LYS A 581 18.76 11.85 -12.29
C LYS A 581 18.18 11.16 -11.06
N ARG A 582 18.73 11.43 -9.86
CA ARG A 582 18.30 10.82 -8.60
C ARG A 582 16.78 10.93 -8.34
N SER A 583 16.15 12.03 -8.73
CA SER A 583 14.69 12.24 -8.59
C SER A 583 13.82 11.48 -9.60
N TYR A 584 14.44 10.72 -10.51
CA TYR A 584 13.79 9.86 -11.50
C TYR A 584 14.22 8.39 -11.36
N MET A 585 14.84 8.03 -10.24
CA MET A 585 15.35 6.68 -9.98
C MET A 585 14.23 5.77 -9.43
N VAL A 586 13.91 4.73 -10.20
CA VAL A 586 12.95 3.69 -9.79
C VAL A 586 13.70 2.54 -9.12
N GLU A 587 13.28 2.14 -7.91
CA GLU A 587 13.79 0.95 -7.24
C GLU A 587 13.23 -0.30 -7.94
N ILE A 588 14.12 -1.16 -8.42
CA ILE A 588 13.79 -2.38 -9.16
C ILE A 588 13.83 -3.60 -8.23
N ASP A 589 14.76 -3.63 -7.27
CA ASP A 589 14.83 -4.67 -6.25
C ASP A 589 15.62 -4.23 -5.00
N LYS A 590 15.34 -4.87 -3.86
CA LYS A 590 16.06 -4.75 -2.61
C LYS A 590 16.09 -6.10 -1.89
N PHE A 591 17.26 -6.67 -1.63
CA PHE A 591 17.39 -7.99 -1.00
C PHE A 591 18.65 -8.10 -0.14
N VAL A 592 18.76 -9.15 0.68
CA VAL A 592 19.98 -9.47 1.44
C VAL A 592 20.63 -10.71 0.82
N THR A 593 21.95 -10.68 0.69
CA THR A 593 22.74 -11.85 0.32
C THR A 593 23.99 -11.95 1.19
N LYS A 594 24.54 -13.17 1.29
CA LYS A 594 25.79 -13.45 1.99
C LYS A 594 26.93 -13.44 0.99
N LEU A 595 27.96 -12.65 1.26
CA LEU A 595 29.24 -12.69 0.56
C LEU A 595 30.22 -13.55 1.36
N ASN A 596 30.95 -14.41 0.66
CA ASN A 596 32.09 -15.14 1.23
C ASN A 596 33.36 -14.28 1.09
N ALA A 597 34.42 -14.63 1.83
CA ALA A 597 35.74 -14.05 1.60
C ALA A 597 36.26 -14.44 0.19
N GLY A 598 36.89 -13.50 -0.51
CA GLY A 598 37.26 -13.61 -1.92
C GLY A 598 36.09 -13.27 -2.85
N GLN A 599 36.04 -13.91 -4.02
CA GLN A 599 35.01 -13.65 -5.04
C GLN A 599 33.74 -14.46 -4.77
N THR A 600 32.59 -13.78 -4.77
CA THR A 600 31.25 -14.37 -4.73
C THR A 600 30.49 -14.00 -6.00
N MET A 601 30.01 -15.00 -6.75
CA MET A 601 29.09 -14.80 -7.88
C MET A 601 27.68 -15.23 -7.46
N PHE A 602 26.69 -14.39 -7.75
CA PHE A 602 25.28 -14.71 -7.51
C PHE A 602 24.38 -14.07 -8.57
N HIS A 603 23.21 -14.67 -8.80
CA HIS A 603 22.20 -14.14 -9.71
C HIS A 603 20.90 -13.86 -8.97
N ARG A 604 20.09 -12.94 -9.52
CA ARG A 604 18.82 -12.49 -8.94
C ARG A 604 17.78 -12.34 -10.04
N LYS A 605 16.69 -13.10 -9.99
CA LYS A 605 15.65 -13.10 -11.03
C LYS A 605 14.65 -11.97 -10.80
N SER A 606 14.11 -11.41 -11.88
CA SER A 606 13.05 -10.38 -11.83
C SER A 606 11.86 -10.82 -10.98
N SER A 607 11.44 -12.09 -11.12
CA SER A 607 10.34 -12.72 -10.38
C SER A 607 10.56 -12.84 -8.87
N GLU A 608 11.78 -12.56 -8.38
CA GLU A 608 12.11 -12.59 -6.95
C GLU A 608 12.10 -11.18 -6.34
N SER A 609 11.84 -10.13 -7.14
CA SER A 609 11.90 -8.73 -6.70
C SER A 609 11.06 -8.47 -5.45
N SER A 610 11.65 -7.76 -4.49
CA SER A 610 10.95 -7.35 -3.28
C SER A 610 10.05 -6.12 -3.49
N VAL A 611 10.12 -5.47 -4.66
CA VAL A 611 9.27 -4.33 -5.03
C VAL A 611 7.92 -4.81 -5.57
N THR A 612 7.92 -5.84 -6.41
CA THR A 612 6.71 -6.25 -7.17
C THR A 612 5.93 -7.41 -6.57
N ILE A 613 4.68 -7.57 -7.02
CA ILE A 613 3.86 -8.76 -6.78
C ILE A 613 3.31 -9.31 -8.12
N PRO A 614 3.17 -10.65 -8.25
CA PRO A 614 2.54 -11.24 -9.43
C PRO A 614 1.07 -10.83 -9.54
N ASP A 615 0.47 -11.11 -10.70
CA ASP A 615 -0.94 -10.80 -10.92
C ASP A 615 -1.88 -11.50 -9.93
N ARG A 616 -3.01 -10.85 -9.70
CA ARG A 616 -3.93 -11.18 -8.61
C ARG A 616 -4.87 -12.31 -9.05
N GLU A 617 -5.02 -13.32 -8.20
CA GLU A 617 -6.01 -14.37 -8.42
C GLU A 617 -7.44 -13.79 -8.32
N THR A 618 -8.30 -14.17 -9.26
CA THR A 618 -9.71 -13.75 -9.26
C THR A 618 -10.47 -14.36 -8.10
N THR A 619 -11.54 -13.68 -7.66
CA THR A 619 -12.43 -14.18 -6.60
C THR A 619 -12.96 -15.58 -6.90
N LYS A 620 -13.32 -15.84 -8.17
CA LYS A 620 -13.84 -17.13 -8.67
C LYS A 620 -12.82 -18.27 -8.51
N THR A 621 -11.56 -18.02 -8.88
CA THR A 621 -10.47 -18.99 -8.70
C THR A 621 -10.20 -19.27 -7.23
N LEU A 622 -10.22 -18.23 -6.38
CA LEU A 622 -9.99 -18.39 -4.94
C LEU A 622 -11.12 -19.17 -4.25
N VAL A 623 -12.40 -18.90 -4.58
CA VAL A 623 -13.54 -19.68 -4.07
C VAL A 623 -13.40 -21.15 -4.46
N ALA A 624 -13.12 -21.45 -5.73
CA ALA A 624 -12.94 -22.83 -6.19
C ALA A 624 -11.79 -23.56 -5.48
N LYS A 625 -10.66 -22.88 -5.23
CA LYS A 625 -9.54 -23.43 -4.44
C LYS A 625 -9.95 -23.77 -3.00
N VAL A 626 -10.65 -22.86 -2.33
CA VAL A 626 -11.12 -23.05 -0.94
C VAL A 626 -12.13 -24.18 -0.87
N GLU A 627 -13.09 -24.26 -1.78
CA GLU A 627 -14.09 -25.33 -1.79
C GLU A 627 -13.50 -26.71 -2.13
N ASN A 628 -12.54 -26.78 -3.06
CA ASN A 628 -11.83 -28.03 -3.32
C ASN A 628 -10.99 -28.48 -2.10
N ALA A 629 -10.41 -27.55 -1.34
CA ALA A 629 -9.69 -27.86 -0.12
C ALA A 629 -10.62 -28.33 1.02
N ILE A 630 -11.78 -27.68 1.21
CA ILE A 630 -12.81 -28.13 2.19
C ILE A 630 -13.29 -29.55 1.88
N ASN A 631 -13.48 -29.86 0.60
CA ASN A 631 -13.96 -31.16 0.12
C ASN A 631 -12.86 -32.23 0.02
N GLY A 632 -11.63 -31.97 0.48
CA GLY A 632 -10.51 -32.91 0.43
C GLY A 632 -10.00 -33.25 -0.98
N ARG A 633 -10.39 -32.47 -2.00
CA ARG A 633 -9.98 -32.67 -3.41
C ARG A 633 -8.63 -32.02 -3.75
N ALA A 634 -8.17 -31.09 -2.92
CA ALA A 634 -6.90 -30.39 -3.06
C ALA A 634 -6.36 -29.98 -1.68
N SER A 635 -5.08 -29.62 -1.61
CA SER A 635 -4.50 -28.90 -0.48
C SER A 635 -4.42 -27.40 -0.80
N LEU A 636 -4.67 -26.54 0.19
CA LEU A 636 -4.44 -25.09 0.07
C LEU A 636 -3.32 -24.67 1.01
N THR A 637 -2.28 -24.08 0.45
CA THR A 637 -1.15 -23.56 1.24
C THR A 637 -1.28 -22.05 1.36
N VAL A 638 -1.21 -21.54 2.59
CA VAL A 638 -1.29 -20.11 2.90
C VAL A 638 0.10 -19.65 3.32
N ASN A 639 0.64 -18.67 2.63
CA ASN A 639 1.85 -17.97 3.04
C ASN A 639 1.45 -16.67 3.74
N LYS A 640 1.70 -16.56 5.05
CA LYS A 640 1.33 -15.34 5.81
C LYS A 640 2.13 -14.12 5.34
N ASP A 641 3.29 -14.31 4.72
CA ASP A 641 4.20 -13.24 4.30
C ASP A 641 3.91 -12.75 2.87
N VAL A 642 2.92 -13.34 2.19
CA VAL A 642 2.42 -12.83 0.91
C VAL A 642 1.79 -11.45 1.08
N ARG A 643 2.38 -10.46 0.41
CA ARG A 643 1.88 -9.08 0.38
C ARG A 643 0.51 -8.97 -0.31
N HIS A 644 -0.31 -8.04 0.16
CA HIS A 644 -1.59 -7.66 -0.47
C HIS A 644 -1.49 -6.33 -1.22
N CYS A 645 -0.50 -5.50 -0.88
CA CYS A 645 -0.03 -4.34 -1.63
C CYS A 645 1.32 -4.65 -2.30
N GLY A 646 1.57 -4.06 -3.45
CA GLY A 646 2.85 -4.17 -4.16
C GLY A 646 2.67 -3.76 -5.61
N TYR A 647 3.75 -3.26 -6.21
CA TYR A 647 3.71 -2.82 -7.60
C TYR A 647 3.51 -4.04 -8.52
N PRO A 648 2.73 -3.97 -9.63
CA PRO A 648 2.50 -5.16 -10.44
C PRO A 648 3.77 -5.60 -11.20
N ASP A 649 4.12 -6.89 -11.12
CA ASP A 649 5.37 -7.44 -11.68
C ASP A 649 5.56 -7.11 -13.17
N ARG A 650 4.53 -7.35 -13.99
CA ARG A 650 4.50 -7.00 -15.42
C ARG A 650 4.88 -5.54 -15.73
N LEU A 651 4.73 -4.63 -14.77
CA LEU A 651 5.03 -3.20 -14.90
C LEU A 651 6.42 -2.83 -14.34
N LEU A 652 7.22 -3.78 -13.83
CA LEU A 652 8.55 -3.52 -13.25
C LEU A 652 9.42 -2.62 -14.15
N LEU A 653 9.43 -2.94 -15.45
CA LEU A 653 10.12 -2.18 -16.48
C LEU A 653 9.18 -1.15 -17.13
N PRO A 654 9.66 0.06 -17.48
CA PRO A 654 8.95 0.95 -18.40
C PRO A 654 8.91 0.34 -19.81
N LYS A 655 7.93 0.75 -20.62
CA LYS A 655 7.80 0.29 -22.00
C LYS A 655 9.07 0.59 -22.81
N GLY A 656 9.64 -0.42 -23.46
CA GLY A 656 10.77 -0.25 -24.37
C GLY A 656 10.37 0.37 -25.73
N LYS A 657 11.37 0.68 -26.56
CA LYS A 657 11.20 1.03 -27.98
C LYS A 657 11.83 -0.05 -28.87
N LYS A 658 11.41 -0.15 -30.13
CA LYS A 658 11.90 -1.16 -31.09
C LYS A 658 13.42 -1.10 -31.36
N GLY A 659 14.03 0.08 -31.23
CA GLY A 659 15.49 0.28 -31.33
C GLY A 659 16.21 0.28 -29.97
N GLY A 660 15.55 -0.15 -28.89
CA GLY A 660 15.98 0.07 -27.52
C GLY A 660 15.68 1.49 -27.01
N LEU A 661 15.69 1.64 -25.69
CA LEU A 661 15.62 2.93 -25.00
C LEU A 661 16.65 2.88 -23.85
N PRO A 662 17.62 3.80 -23.79
CA PRO A 662 18.73 3.68 -22.86
C PRO A 662 18.38 4.17 -21.45
N PHE A 663 18.55 3.28 -20.49
CA PHE A 663 18.45 3.55 -19.05
C PHE A 663 19.79 3.25 -18.39
N THR A 664 20.06 3.89 -17.24
CA THR A 664 21.22 3.56 -16.41
C THR A 664 20.76 2.65 -15.27
N LEU A 665 21.43 1.50 -15.09
CA LEU A 665 21.26 0.65 -13.92
C LEU A 665 22.31 0.96 -12.87
N TYR A 666 21.89 0.91 -11.60
CA TYR A 666 22.72 1.19 -10.45
C TYR A 666 22.51 0.08 -9.41
N ALA A 667 23.58 -0.66 -9.09
CA ALA A 667 23.62 -1.56 -7.96
C ALA A 667 24.38 -0.90 -6.80
N ILE A 668 23.78 -0.92 -5.61
CA ILE A 668 24.39 -0.45 -4.37
C ILE A 668 24.41 -1.62 -3.37
N LEU A 669 25.58 -1.87 -2.78
CA LEU A 669 25.79 -2.86 -1.72
C LEU A 669 26.12 -2.15 -0.41
N THR A 670 25.39 -2.45 0.65
CA THR A 670 25.59 -1.85 1.99
C THR A 670 25.61 -2.89 3.11
N ASP A 671 26.14 -2.52 4.28
CA ASP A 671 26.27 -3.44 5.43
C ASP A 671 24.93 -3.66 6.13
N TYR A 672 24.32 -4.81 5.89
CA TYR A 672 23.03 -5.17 6.48
C TYR A 672 23.06 -5.22 8.01
N ASN A 673 24.23 -5.41 8.65
CA ASN A 673 24.32 -5.43 10.11
C ASN A 673 24.18 -4.04 10.75
N LYS A 674 24.61 -2.98 10.06
CA LYS A 674 24.35 -1.59 10.46
C LYS A 674 22.88 -1.22 10.27
N GLU A 675 22.26 -1.78 9.23
CA GLU A 675 20.91 -1.40 8.82
C GLU A 675 19.77 -2.22 9.47
N LYS A 676 19.94 -3.48 9.85
CA LYS A 676 18.82 -4.33 10.31
C LYS A 676 18.00 -3.75 11.49
N VAL A 677 16.68 -3.64 11.33
CA VAL A 677 15.77 -3.21 12.42
C VAL A 677 15.51 -4.35 13.41
N ARG A 678 15.79 -4.10 14.70
CA ARG A 678 15.38 -4.97 15.82
C ARG A 678 13.91 -4.70 16.21
N SER A 679 12.96 -5.09 15.36
CA SER A 679 11.52 -5.09 15.70
C SER A 679 10.99 -6.51 15.89
N ARG A 680 10.17 -6.73 16.92
CA ARG A 680 9.40 -7.98 17.11
C ARG A 680 8.16 -8.06 16.22
N PHE A 681 7.77 -6.95 15.59
CA PHE A 681 6.62 -6.86 14.69
C PHE A 681 7.11 -6.38 13.32
N MET A 682 7.25 -7.32 12.40
CA MET A 682 7.51 -7.05 10.99
C MET A 682 6.16 -6.84 10.30
N LEU A 683 5.67 -5.59 10.28
CA LEU A 683 4.65 -5.22 9.30
C LEU A 683 5.29 -5.29 7.91
N CYS A 684 4.65 -6.01 7.00
CA CYS A 684 5.18 -6.23 5.66
C CYS A 684 5.16 -4.90 4.89
N ILE A 685 6.31 -4.38 4.48
CA ILE A 685 6.40 -3.14 3.71
C ILE A 685 5.93 -3.45 2.29
N CYS A 686 5.05 -2.61 1.73
CA CYS A 686 4.44 -2.85 0.41
C CYS A 686 5.46 -2.98 -0.73
N LEU A 687 6.67 -2.45 -0.55
CA LEU A 687 7.75 -2.36 -1.53
C LEU A 687 9.05 -3.07 -1.06
N SER A 688 9.04 -3.77 0.07
CA SER A 688 10.15 -4.65 0.47
C SER A 688 9.72 -5.76 1.44
N HIS A 689 10.00 -7.01 1.08
CA HIS A 689 10.02 -8.11 2.03
C HIS A 689 11.19 -7.88 3.02
N GLU A 690 10.97 -8.13 4.31
CA GLU A 690 11.97 -8.23 5.40
C GLU A 690 12.86 -7.02 5.74
N LEU A 691 12.90 -5.96 4.94
CA LEU A 691 13.95 -4.95 5.03
C LEU A 691 13.44 -3.56 5.44
N ASN A 692 13.00 -3.47 6.71
CA ASN A 692 13.03 -2.19 7.42
C ASN A 692 14.49 -1.95 7.82
N LEU A 693 15.14 -0.99 7.15
CA LEU A 693 16.56 -0.69 7.27
C LEU A 693 16.72 0.67 7.97
N ARG A 694 17.40 0.67 9.13
CA ARG A 694 17.32 1.66 10.21
C ARG A 694 18.10 2.94 9.96
N GLN A 695 19.17 2.87 9.16
CA GLN A 695 20.07 4.01 8.88
C GLN A 695 19.96 4.51 7.43
N GLY A 696 19.17 3.83 6.59
CA GLY A 696 18.86 4.27 5.25
C GLY A 696 17.48 4.91 5.14
N GLY A 697 17.40 6.04 4.44
CA GLY A 697 16.13 6.49 3.89
C GLY A 697 15.60 5.50 2.86
N PHE A 698 14.28 5.50 2.63
CA PHE A 698 13.78 4.94 1.38
C PHE A 698 14.32 5.77 0.20
N CYS A 699 14.60 5.12 -0.94
CA CYS A 699 15.44 5.63 -2.06
C CYS A 699 16.96 5.74 -1.80
N GLN A 700 17.53 5.42 -0.62
CA GLN A 700 18.99 5.54 -0.42
C GLN A 700 19.83 4.77 -1.48
N PRO A 701 20.87 5.41 -2.07
CA PRO A 701 21.42 6.73 -1.73
C PRO A 701 20.84 7.93 -2.52
N PHE A 702 19.88 7.69 -3.41
CA PHE A 702 19.30 8.71 -4.30
C PHE A 702 18.33 9.68 -3.62
N ASP A 703 18.05 9.51 -2.33
CA ASP A 703 17.15 10.36 -1.55
C ASP A 703 17.80 11.64 -1.00
N PHE A 704 19.11 11.84 -1.19
CA PHE A 704 19.85 13.07 -0.85
C PHE A 704 20.68 13.57 -2.04
N THR A 705 21.04 14.86 -2.00
CA THR A 705 21.97 15.50 -2.95
C THR A 705 23.35 14.87 -2.88
N PHE A 706 24.04 14.70 -4.01
CA PHE A 706 25.44 14.21 -4.03
C PHE A 706 26.44 15.36 -4.19
N ARG A 707 27.53 15.36 -3.40
CA ARG A 707 28.66 16.30 -3.60
C ARG A 707 29.91 15.68 -4.21
N LEU A 708 30.07 14.35 -4.21
CA LEU A 708 31.19 13.67 -4.87
C LEU A 708 30.77 12.28 -5.40
N LEU A 709 31.37 11.86 -6.51
CA LEU A 709 31.20 10.52 -7.10
C LEU A 709 31.97 9.45 -6.30
N ALA A 710 31.47 9.10 -5.11
CA ALA A 710 32.03 8.01 -4.29
C ALA A 710 31.39 6.66 -4.66
N GLN A 711 32.15 5.80 -5.36
CA GLN A 711 31.90 4.36 -5.59
C GLN A 711 30.51 3.90 -6.08
N ILE A 712 29.66 4.81 -6.57
CA ILE A 712 28.51 4.43 -7.38
C ILE A 712 29.05 3.94 -8.74
N GLN A 713 29.18 2.62 -8.90
CA GLN A 713 29.53 2.03 -10.19
C GLN A 713 28.40 2.27 -11.18
N GLN A 714 28.69 3.13 -12.15
CA GLN A 714 27.80 3.42 -13.27
C GLN A 714 28.00 2.33 -14.32
N PHE A 715 26.97 1.51 -14.53
CA PHE A 715 26.93 0.56 -15.63
C PHE A 715 26.12 1.18 -16.78
N PRO A 716 26.77 1.66 -17.86
CA PRO A 716 26.07 2.25 -19.00
C PRO A 716 25.40 1.14 -19.82
N VAL A 717 24.19 0.75 -19.44
CA VAL A 717 23.36 -0.19 -20.22
C VAL A 717 22.85 0.51 -21.48
N THR A 718 23.63 0.40 -22.55
CA THR A 718 23.30 0.92 -23.88
C THR A 718 23.37 -0.25 -24.86
N VAL A 719 22.27 -0.52 -25.55
CA VAL A 719 22.20 -1.57 -26.59
C VAL A 719 23.06 -1.13 -27.78
N ASP A 720 23.89 -2.05 -28.29
CA ASP A 720 25.19 -1.69 -28.88
C ASP A 720 25.14 -1.14 -30.32
N GLY A 721 26.17 -0.36 -30.66
CA GLY A 721 26.44 0.27 -31.95
C GLY A 721 27.94 0.54 -32.24
N GLY A 722 28.88 0.01 -31.44
CA GLY A 722 30.34 0.02 -31.70
C GLY A 722 31.06 1.37 -31.46
N ILE A 723 32.33 1.45 -31.03
CA ILE A 723 33.46 0.48 -30.88
C ILE A 723 34.36 1.06 -29.73
N SER A 724 35.03 0.34 -28.81
CA SER A 724 35.30 -1.11 -28.64
C SER A 724 35.45 -1.55 -27.17
N ARG A 725 35.06 -2.81 -26.89
CA ARG A 725 35.65 -3.81 -25.96
C ARG A 725 35.78 -3.49 -24.45
N ILE A 726 35.37 -4.38 -23.53
CA ILE A 726 34.92 -5.79 -23.63
C ILE A 726 33.52 -5.92 -22.98
N THR A 727 32.61 -6.62 -23.65
CA THR A 727 31.17 -6.71 -23.30
C THR A 727 30.61 -8.11 -23.55
N SER A 728 29.49 -8.45 -22.89
CA SER A 728 28.56 -9.52 -23.30
C SER A 728 27.17 -8.90 -23.56
N THR A 729 26.35 -9.53 -24.41
CA THR A 729 25.34 -8.81 -25.22
C THR A 729 23.90 -9.33 -25.08
N GLY A 730 22.92 -8.41 -25.03
CA GLY A 730 21.48 -8.65 -25.18
C GLY A 730 20.72 -7.39 -25.64
N ILE A 731 19.62 -7.52 -26.40
CA ILE A 731 19.02 -6.41 -27.17
C ILE A 731 17.56 -6.17 -26.77
N TRP A 732 17.21 -4.99 -26.23
CA TRP A 732 15.79 -4.65 -26.01
C TRP A 732 15.00 -4.65 -27.34
N ARG A 733 14.06 -5.58 -27.50
CA ARG A 733 13.13 -5.62 -28.65
C ARG A 733 11.68 -5.63 -28.16
N GLU A 734 10.87 -4.67 -28.60
CA GLU A 734 9.42 -4.85 -28.59
C GLU A 734 9.09 -6.03 -29.53
N ALA A 735 8.40 -7.05 -29.03
CA ALA A 735 8.00 -8.19 -29.85
C ALA A 735 7.10 -7.72 -31.00
N ALA A 736 7.36 -8.22 -32.22
CA ALA A 736 6.44 -8.04 -33.34
C ALA A 736 5.06 -8.66 -33.01
N PRO A 737 3.96 -8.09 -33.52
CA PRO A 737 2.59 -8.51 -33.19
C PRO A 737 2.27 -9.95 -33.61
#